data_AF-A0A7W1CTR1-F1
#
_entry.id   AF-A0A7W1CTR1-F1
#
_cell.length_a   1.000
_cell.length_b   1.000
_cell.length_c   1.000
_cell.angle_alpha   90.00
_cell.angle_beta   90.00
_cell.angle_gamma   90.00
#
_symmetry.space_group_name_H-M   'P 1'
#
loop_
_entity.id
_entity.type
_entity.pdbx_description
1 polymer ?
#
loop_
_entity_poly.entity_id
_entity_poly.type
_entity_poly.pdbx_seq_one_letter_code
_entity_poly.pdbx_strand_id
1 'polypeptide(L)'
;MKFRRKTDDRVLVIGVFQGSETGRAVLKKLRHARFHRAAAIRLSPKGKRRINEIGVSALGGAMVAALLGLALGALISCLRGMEIGQPALLQLAAFVFSGGLAGWVFIRLRQERVAPATVNRYARLILRDEMMVLAEVETDEAARLLAILREVGTEPPVTFAFHPPSSFPFEATTRLLWPERPSTQRLAENAARLAHEIAVSREAKPRGPSFLRRLREVEQALEWANASLTMSAEVHHAFTLSAEWLLDNAYLIREQVTDLRQSLPRESYGQLPLITSGAQAGLPRVYRVAAEIVAESGGALDTEIIRKFLDAFQAVTPLHIAELWALPLMLRLHLLECLRTLALQVEEHQSQSEQADFWANRLIAAVRHNSPRLLRVMEELIERYPEPAPHFASELVAHLYDEEAALLLVSGWLERTLRAPLLEVMQQEHRRQAVQQTSLAALINSSRRLAQIQWRELFEATNWAERELAADPAGVYDRQDFETRDRCRSAVEEIALWSRSSEQEIIGRALTLAQAGQDEVTRQVGYYLIDAGRPALERATHAKVPVAEHSRRWLRSHAALAYFGSFLLLTIALVAAPLLFVAQSVPTLTLALLGVLILLPASELAVLAVNHFVTVVLKPELLPKMFFKKSGIPDDCRTLVVVPTVLTAPEAIANELTRLEIRFLGNTNANLCFSLLTDFADAPQQSMSEDAEFLEIARRGIEELNRRHGAGRFFLFHRGRAWSESERRWIGWERKRGKLEDLNRYLSGASAPELEGFLGAGDRAQLEGIRFVITLDADTQLLRGTARRLIETLAHPLNQARLSPDGRHVVRGYTIIQPSVSASLPSATATWFSRIFADPRGIDPYTHAVSDVYQDLVGEGSYHGKGIYELRTFHRLLSERFPEAHLLSHDLLEGSHVRVGLATDIELLDVFPSSYIAWWHRQHRWIRGDWQIIDWLKRRVPTAGGATKPNPLST
;
A
#
# COMPACT_ATOMS: atom_id res chain seq x y z
N MET A 1 20.02 -19.65 -19.81
CA MET A 1 19.66 -18.31 -20.37
C MET A 1 19.27 -18.47 -21.84
N LYS A 2 17.98 -18.62 -22.15
CA LYS A 2 17.50 -18.50 -23.54
C LYS A 2 17.44 -17.01 -23.85
N PHE A 3 18.40 -16.49 -24.62
CA PHE A 3 18.30 -15.16 -25.24
C PHE A 3 17.19 -15.18 -26.30
N ARG A 4 15.93 -15.17 -25.87
CA ARG A 4 14.80 -14.81 -26.73
C ARG A 4 14.87 -13.29 -26.85
N ARG A 5 15.60 -12.80 -27.85
CA ARG A 5 15.74 -11.36 -28.14
C ARG A 5 14.37 -10.76 -28.42
N LYS A 6 14.18 -9.49 -28.01
CA LYS A 6 13.11 -8.56 -28.41
C LYS A 6 13.07 -8.40 -29.94
N THR A 7 12.61 -9.41 -30.67
CA THR A 7 12.32 -9.29 -32.11
C THR A 7 10.85 -8.96 -32.38
N ASP A 8 9.99 -9.01 -31.37
CA ASP A 8 8.52 -8.93 -31.52
C ASP A 8 7.94 -7.51 -31.40
N ASP A 9 8.76 -6.45 -31.33
CA ASP A 9 8.29 -5.07 -31.03
C ASP A 9 8.64 -4.04 -32.12
N ARG A 10 8.88 -4.53 -33.35
CA ARG A 10 9.28 -3.70 -34.49
C ARG A 10 8.10 -3.37 -35.38
N VAL A 11 7.90 -2.08 -35.64
CA VAL A 11 6.87 -1.53 -36.50
C VAL A 11 7.38 -1.43 -37.94
N LEU A 12 6.54 -1.84 -38.91
CA LEU A 12 6.79 -1.59 -40.32
C LEU A 12 6.11 -0.30 -40.76
N VAL A 13 6.90 0.73 -41.08
CA VAL A 13 6.39 2.01 -41.60
C VAL A 13 6.60 2.08 -43.10
N ILE A 14 5.59 2.55 -43.83
CA ILE A 14 5.53 2.64 -45.28
C ILE A 14 5.16 4.07 -45.67
N GLY A 15 6.03 4.76 -46.42
CA GLY A 15 5.73 6.06 -47.04
C GLY A 15 5.62 5.92 -48.56
N VAL A 16 4.52 6.41 -49.14
CA VAL A 16 4.28 6.42 -50.58
C VAL A 16 4.35 7.85 -51.11
N PHE A 17 5.28 8.09 -52.03
CA PHE A 17 5.59 9.41 -52.59
C PHE A 17 5.22 9.45 -54.07
N GLN A 18 4.59 10.55 -54.47
CA GLN A 18 4.39 10.91 -55.87
C GLN A 18 5.71 11.50 -56.40
N GLY A 19 6.30 10.91 -57.44
CA GLY A 19 7.55 11.39 -58.03
C GLY A 19 8.83 10.72 -57.51
N SER A 20 9.85 10.72 -58.36
CA SER A 20 10.96 9.77 -58.24
C SER A 20 12.24 10.28 -57.57
N GLU A 21 12.32 11.59 -57.29
CA GLU A 21 13.48 12.24 -56.68
C GLU A 21 13.32 12.39 -55.15
N THR A 22 12.11 12.66 -54.68
CA THR A 22 11.73 12.83 -53.27
C THR A 22 12.08 11.62 -52.41
N GLY A 23 11.69 10.41 -52.81
CA GLY A 23 11.96 9.22 -52.00
C GLY A 23 13.45 8.82 -51.92
N ARG A 24 14.31 9.26 -52.85
CA ARG A 24 15.78 9.09 -52.71
C ARG A 24 16.36 10.04 -51.68
N ALA A 25 15.86 11.27 -51.61
CA ALA A 25 16.23 12.24 -50.58
C ALA A 25 15.83 11.74 -49.19
N VAL A 26 14.64 11.12 -49.08
CA VAL A 26 14.17 10.46 -47.85
C VAL A 26 15.15 9.37 -47.42
N LEU A 27 15.50 8.43 -48.31
CA LEU A 27 16.44 7.35 -48.00
C LEU A 27 17.81 7.88 -47.53
N LYS A 28 18.27 9.01 -48.10
CA LYS A 28 19.49 9.68 -47.66
C LYS A 28 19.32 10.29 -46.27
N LYS A 29 18.23 11.00 -45.97
CA LYS A 29 17.95 11.53 -44.61
C LYS A 29 17.84 10.42 -43.57
N LEU A 30 17.15 9.32 -43.88
CA LEU A 30 17.04 8.14 -43.00
C LEU A 30 18.42 7.59 -42.63
N ARG A 31 19.33 7.49 -43.59
CA ARG A 31 20.72 7.08 -43.35
C ARG A 31 21.46 8.06 -42.40
N HIS A 32 21.28 9.37 -42.56
CA HIS A 32 21.90 10.37 -41.66
C HIS A 32 21.30 10.32 -40.25
N ALA A 33 20.00 10.04 -40.16
CA ALA A 33 19.28 9.87 -38.90
C ALA A 33 19.56 8.53 -38.19
N ARG A 34 20.46 7.69 -38.73
CA ARG A 34 20.84 6.36 -38.22
C ARG A 34 19.74 5.29 -38.30
N PHE A 35 18.78 5.45 -39.21
CA PHE A 35 17.85 4.38 -39.56
C PHE A 35 18.51 3.43 -40.54
N HIS A 36 18.87 2.23 -40.05
CA HIS A 36 19.64 1.26 -40.83
C HIS A 36 18.76 0.25 -41.57
N ARG A 37 17.53 -0.01 -41.12
CA ARG A 37 16.58 -0.93 -41.76
C ARG A 37 15.55 -0.18 -42.60
N ALA A 38 15.95 0.28 -43.77
CA ALA A 38 15.02 0.89 -44.71
C ALA A 38 15.30 0.47 -46.15
N ALA A 39 14.26 0.45 -46.99
CA ALA A 39 14.34 0.14 -48.40
C ALA A 39 13.44 1.08 -49.20
N ALA A 40 13.94 1.63 -50.31
CA ALA A 40 13.12 2.34 -51.28
C ALA A 40 12.89 1.45 -52.52
N ILE A 41 11.63 1.27 -52.89
CA ILE A 41 11.19 0.54 -54.06
C ILE A 41 10.70 1.55 -55.10
N ARG A 42 11.14 1.39 -56.34
CA ARG A 42 10.66 2.18 -57.48
C ARG A 42 10.35 1.30 -58.67
N LEU A 43 9.32 1.69 -59.43
CA LEU A 43 9.07 1.18 -60.77
C LEU A 43 9.64 2.10 -61.85
N SER A 44 10.46 1.56 -62.76
CA SER A 44 10.94 2.27 -63.96
C SER A 44 9.80 2.47 -64.98
N PRO A 45 9.84 3.51 -65.83
CA PRO A 45 8.92 3.67 -66.96
C PRO A 45 8.87 2.43 -67.89
N LYS A 46 9.96 1.66 -67.95
CA LYS A 46 10.06 0.39 -68.71
C LYS A 46 9.57 -0.85 -67.92
N GLY A 47 8.92 -0.67 -66.77
CA GLY A 47 8.37 -1.75 -65.95
C GLY A 47 9.37 -2.54 -65.08
N LYS A 48 10.68 -2.25 -65.15
CA LYS A 48 11.70 -2.88 -64.30
C LYS A 48 11.69 -2.30 -62.88
N ARG A 49 11.65 -3.16 -61.86
CA ARG A 49 11.72 -2.80 -60.43
C ARG A 49 13.17 -2.47 -60.05
N ARG A 50 13.39 -1.38 -59.31
CA ARG A 50 14.67 -1.07 -58.66
C ARG A 50 14.46 -0.96 -57.16
N ILE A 51 15.24 -1.71 -56.39
CA ILE A 51 15.21 -1.73 -54.92
C ILE A 51 16.52 -1.15 -54.43
N ASN A 52 16.44 -0.12 -53.60
CA ASN A 52 17.58 0.51 -52.94
C ASN A 52 17.47 0.28 -51.43
N GLU A 53 18.29 -0.62 -50.88
CA GLU A 53 18.31 -0.94 -49.44
C GLU A 53 19.38 -0.11 -48.70
N ILE A 54 19.04 0.35 -47.49
CA ILE A 54 19.99 0.80 -46.48
C ILE A 54 20.37 -0.45 -45.66
N GLY A 55 21.68 -0.65 -45.45
CA GLY A 55 22.22 -1.76 -44.66
C GLY A 55 23.51 -2.33 -45.25
N VAL A 56 24.50 -2.61 -44.40
CA VAL A 56 25.76 -3.23 -44.83
C VAL A 56 25.45 -4.65 -45.32
N SER A 57 25.89 -5.02 -46.53
CA SER A 57 25.75 -6.41 -46.98
C SER A 57 26.62 -7.31 -46.10
N ALA A 58 26.16 -8.54 -45.83
CA ALA A 58 26.95 -9.50 -45.07
C ALA A 58 28.36 -9.71 -45.70
N LEU A 59 28.45 -9.61 -47.03
CA LEU A 59 29.70 -9.57 -47.78
C LEU A 59 30.52 -8.29 -47.52
N GLY A 60 29.88 -7.11 -47.55
CA GLY A 60 30.54 -5.83 -47.36
C GLY A 60 31.17 -5.68 -45.98
N GLY A 61 30.46 -6.09 -44.93
CA GLY A 61 31.04 -6.04 -43.59
C GLY A 61 31.92 -7.23 -43.22
N ALA A 62 31.77 -8.39 -43.88
CA ALA A 62 32.81 -9.42 -43.86
C ALA A 62 34.12 -8.91 -44.47
N MET A 63 34.07 -8.15 -45.58
CA MET A 63 35.27 -7.53 -46.17
C MET A 63 35.91 -6.49 -45.25
N VAL A 64 35.12 -5.59 -44.64
CA VAL A 64 35.65 -4.58 -43.70
C VAL A 64 36.25 -5.24 -42.46
N ALA A 65 35.59 -6.24 -41.89
CA ALA A 65 36.09 -6.98 -40.74
C ALA A 65 37.32 -7.85 -41.08
N ALA A 66 37.40 -8.39 -42.31
CA ALA A 66 38.58 -9.08 -42.81
C ALA A 66 39.78 -8.12 -42.98
N LEU A 67 39.55 -6.89 -43.45
CA LEU A 67 40.58 -5.83 -43.53
C LEU A 67 41.04 -5.36 -42.15
N LEU A 68 40.13 -5.21 -41.19
CA LEU A 68 40.48 -4.92 -39.80
C LEU A 68 41.23 -6.08 -39.15
N GLY A 69 40.83 -7.32 -39.44
CA GLY A 69 41.55 -8.53 -39.04
C GLY A 69 42.97 -8.57 -39.60
N LEU A 70 43.15 -8.24 -40.89
CA LEU A 70 44.45 -8.10 -41.53
C LEU A 70 45.32 -7.06 -40.81
N ALA A 71 44.77 -5.87 -40.55
CA ALA A 71 45.47 -4.78 -39.89
C ALA A 71 45.89 -5.13 -38.46
N LEU A 72 45.00 -5.80 -37.70
CA LEU A 72 45.27 -6.26 -36.35
C LEU A 72 46.32 -7.37 -36.34
N GLY A 73 46.24 -8.32 -37.27
CA GLY A 73 47.24 -9.37 -37.46
C GLY A 73 48.60 -8.81 -37.84
N ALA A 74 48.66 -7.81 -38.72
CA ALA A 74 49.90 -7.13 -39.11
C ALA A 74 50.52 -6.35 -37.94
N LEU A 75 49.69 -5.66 -37.15
CA LEU A 75 50.13 -4.94 -35.95
C LEU A 75 50.71 -5.91 -34.91
N ILE A 76 50.03 -7.02 -34.63
CA ILE A 76 50.49 -8.04 -33.66
C ILE A 76 51.79 -8.69 -34.12
N SER A 77 51.91 -9.02 -35.41
CA SER A 77 53.14 -9.57 -35.98
C SER A 77 54.31 -8.58 -35.91
N CYS A 78 54.05 -7.28 -36.13
CA CYS A 78 55.03 -6.21 -35.98
C CYS A 78 55.48 -6.03 -34.52
N LEU A 79 54.54 -6.01 -33.57
CA LEU A 79 54.81 -5.91 -32.14
C LEU A 79 55.59 -7.13 -31.59
N ARG A 80 55.45 -8.30 -32.22
CA ARG A 80 56.17 -9.52 -31.85
C ARG A 80 57.52 -9.70 -32.56
N GLY A 81 57.94 -8.75 -33.40
CA GLY A 81 59.24 -8.80 -34.08
C GLY A 81 59.40 -10.00 -35.01
N MET A 82 58.31 -10.51 -35.59
CA MET A 82 58.35 -11.68 -36.47
C MET A 82 58.85 -11.31 -37.87
N GLU A 83 59.89 -12.00 -38.36
CA GLU A 83 60.31 -11.90 -39.76
C GLU A 83 59.25 -12.50 -40.70
N ILE A 84 59.09 -11.93 -41.89
CA ILE A 84 58.06 -12.32 -42.87
C ILE A 84 58.42 -13.69 -43.49
N GLY A 85 58.04 -14.77 -42.80
CA GLY A 85 58.13 -16.15 -43.26
C GLY A 85 56.77 -16.84 -43.37
N GLN A 86 56.74 -18.12 -43.78
CA GLN A 86 55.51 -18.92 -43.84
C GLN A 86 54.62 -18.90 -42.58
N PRO A 87 55.16 -18.95 -41.33
CA PRO A 87 54.30 -18.88 -40.14
C PRO A 87 53.62 -17.51 -39.96
N ALA A 88 54.25 -16.42 -40.39
CA ALA A 88 53.66 -15.08 -40.32
C ALA A 88 52.50 -14.91 -41.32
N LEU A 89 52.65 -15.47 -42.53
CA LEU A 89 51.60 -15.49 -43.55
C LEU A 89 50.38 -16.31 -43.12
N LEU A 90 50.60 -17.48 -42.49
CA LEU A 90 49.53 -18.32 -41.95
C LEU A 90 48.76 -17.61 -40.82
N GLN A 91 49.44 -16.88 -39.94
CA GLN A 91 48.79 -16.08 -38.90
C GLN A 91 47.95 -14.95 -39.50
N LEU A 92 48.48 -14.20 -40.48
CA LEU A 92 47.73 -13.15 -41.17
C LEU A 92 46.48 -13.70 -41.86
N ALA A 93 46.59 -14.84 -42.55
CA ALA A 93 45.45 -15.51 -43.17
C ALA A 93 44.39 -15.95 -42.14
N ALA A 94 44.81 -16.46 -40.98
CA ALA A 94 43.92 -16.82 -39.88
C ALA A 94 43.17 -15.61 -39.30
N PHE A 95 43.84 -14.46 -39.15
CA PHE A 95 43.20 -13.21 -38.70
C PHE A 95 42.22 -12.63 -39.72
N VAL A 96 42.53 -12.70 -41.03
CA VAL A 96 41.62 -12.31 -42.11
C VAL A 96 40.37 -13.19 -42.12
N PHE A 97 40.55 -14.51 -42.02
CA PHE A 97 39.43 -15.46 -42.06
C PHE A 97 38.55 -15.35 -40.81
N SER A 98 39.15 -15.26 -39.62
CA SER A 98 38.40 -15.07 -38.37
C SER A 98 37.69 -13.72 -38.32
N GLY A 99 38.33 -12.64 -38.77
CA GLY A 99 37.71 -11.32 -38.92
C GLY A 99 36.52 -11.33 -39.89
N GLY A 100 36.69 -11.94 -41.06
CA GLY A 100 35.63 -12.08 -42.07
C GLY A 100 34.44 -12.90 -41.57
N LEU A 101 34.70 -14.04 -40.91
CA LEU A 101 33.65 -14.91 -40.35
C LEU A 101 32.91 -14.20 -39.19
N ALA A 102 33.65 -13.57 -38.28
CA ALA A 102 33.06 -12.82 -37.16
C ALA A 102 32.21 -11.64 -37.67
N GLY A 103 32.68 -10.88 -38.66
CA GLY A 103 31.92 -9.80 -39.30
C GLY A 103 30.65 -10.29 -40.00
N TRP A 104 30.74 -11.43 -40.71
CA TRP A 104 29.58 -12.06 -41.34
C TRP A 104 28.53 -12.52 -40.32
N VAL A 105 28.95 -13.22 -39.25
CA VAL A 105 28.06 -13.67 -38.17
C VAL A 105 27.44 -12.47 -37.43
N PHE A 106 28.24 -11.45 -37.12
CA PHE A 106 27.79 -10.25 -36.40
C PHE A 106 26.71 -9.48 -37.18
N ILE A 107 26.92 -9.26 -38.48
CA ILE A 107 25.94 -8.57 -39.34
C ILE A 107 24.69 -9.40 -39.53
N ARG A 108 24.83 -10.74 -39.66
CA ARG A 108 23.69 -11.65 -39.76
C ARG A 108 22.88 -11.70 -38.46
N LEU A 109 23.53 -11.56 -37.30
CA LEU A 109 22.89 -11.47 -35.98
C LEU A 109 22.24 -10.11 -35.69
N ARG A 110 22.68 -9.02 -36.34
CA ARG A 110 22.05 -7.69 -36.21
C ARG A 110 20.88 -7.47 -37.18
N GLN A 111 20.78 -8.27 -38.25
CA GLN A 111 19.71 -8.19 -39.26
C GLN A 111 19.46 -6.72 -39.70
N GLU A 112 20.49 -5.97 -40.12
CA GLU A 112 20.35 -4.53 -40.44
C GLU A 112 19.60 -4.23 -41.75
N ARG A 113 18.77 -5.14 -42.24
CA ARG A 113 17.95 -4.97 -43.46
C ARG A 113 16.50 -5.32 -43.18
N VAL A 114 15.60 -4.69 -43.91
CA VAL A 114 14.19 -5.08 -43.99
C VAL A 114 14.09 -6.51 -44.52
N ALA A 115 13.18 -7.33 -44.00
CA ALA A 115 13.07 -8.72 -44.43
C ALA A 115 12.83 -8.82 -45.95
N PRO A 116 13.57 -9.66 -46.71
CA PRO A 116 13.41 -9.76 -48.17
C PRO A 116 12.00 -10.15 -48.61
N ALA A 117 11.30 -10.93 -47.80
CA ALA A 117 9.89 -11.29 -48.02
C ALA A 117 8.98 -10.06 -47.97
N THR A 118 9.20 -9.16 -47.00
CA THR A 118 8.47 -7.89 -46.86
C THR A 118 8.73 -6.99 -48.07
N VAL A 119 9.99 -6.78 -48.44
CA VAL A 119 10.35 -5.95 -49.61
C VAL A 119 9.72 -6.50 -50.89
N ASN A 120 9.81 -7.81 -51.12
CA ASN A 120 9.24 -8.43 -52.32
C ASN A 120 7.71 -8.32 -52.36
N ARG A 121 7.03 -8.45 -51.22
CA ARG A 121 5.57 -8.29 -51.10
C ARG A 121 5.13 -6.90 -51.54
N TYR A 122 5.65 -5.86 -50.89
CA TYR A 122 5.27 -4.48 -51.22
C TYR A 122 5.76 -4.02 -52.60
N ALA A 123 6.83 -4.63 -53.14
CA ALA A 123 7.26 -4.38 -54.51
C ALA A 123 6.27 -4.87 -55.58
N ARG A 124 5.31 -5.74 -55.23
CA ARG A 124 4.21 -6.13 -56.13
C ARG A 124 3.09 -5.08 -56.18
N LEU A 125 2.96 -4.28 -55.12
CA LEU A 125 1.90 -3.30 -54.91
C LEU A 125 2.24 -1.88 -55.40
N ILE A 126 3.48 -1.62 -55.83
CA ILE A 126 3.91 -0.32 -56.33
C ILE A 126 3.31 0.00 -57.72
N LEU A 127 2.79 1.21 -57.90
CA LEU A 127 2.23 1.70 -59.18
C LEU A 127 3.29 2.45 -60.01
N ARG A 128 2.90 2.96 -61.19
CA ARG A 128 3.79 3.76 -62.04
C ARG A 128 3.96 5.16 -61.42
N ASP A 129 5.14 5.73 -61.57
CA ASP A 129 5.51 7.08 -61.09
C ASP A 129 5.46 7.30 -59.56
N GLU A 130 5.29 6.22 -58.79
CA GLU A 130 5.41 6.20 -57.34
C GLU A 130 6.78 5.70 -56.85
N MET A 131 7.16 6.15 -55.65
CA MET A 131 8.24 5.54 -54.86
C MET A 131 7.71 5.16 -53.48
N MET A 132 7.97 3.91 -53.07
CA MET A 132 7.56 3.40 -51.76
C MET A 132 8.80 3.20 -50.88
N VAL A 133 8.81 3.85 -49.72
CA VAL A 133 9.87 3.72 -48.72
C VAL A 133 9.34 2.85 -47.57
N LEU A 134 10.01 1.74 -47.30
CA LEU A 134 9.73 0.80 -46.21
C LEU A 134 10.80 0.99 -45.14
N ALA A 135 10.43 1.02 -43.87
CA ALA A 135 11.40 0.96 -42.78
C ALA A 135 10.86 0.16 -41.59
N GLU A 136 11.72 -0.67 -41.00
CA GLU A 136 11.41 -1.43 -39.79
C GLU A 136 12.13 -0.78 -38.60
N VAL A 137 11.37 -0.21 -37.67
CA VAL A 137 11.89 0.52 -36.51
C VAL A 137 11.31 -0.01 -35.21
N GLU A 138 11.96 0.27 -34.08
CA GLU A 138 11.36 0.03 -32.77
C GLU A 138 10.19 1.03 -32.56
N THR A 139 9.19 0.65 -31.76
CA THR A 139 7.95 1.44 -31.58
C THR A 139 8.21 2.89 -31.15
N ASP A 140 9.22 3.14 -30.32
CA ASP A 140 9.61 4.47 -29.83
C ASP A 140 10.27 5.37 -30.89
N GLU A 141 10.82 4.79 -31.96
CA GLU A 141 11.43 5.54 -33.06
C GLU A 141 10.45 5.82 -34.22
N ALA A 142 9.24 5.26 -34.19
CA ALA A 142 8.25 5.37 -35.25
C ALA A 142 7.81 6.83 -35.50
N ALA A 143 7.51 7.60 -34.43
CA ALA A 143 7.16 9.02 -34.51
C ALA A 143 8.23 9.84 -35.23
N ARG A 144 9.50 9.62 -34.86
CA ARG A 144 10.66 10.30 -35.45
C ARG A 144 10.84 9.93 -36.92
N LEU A 145 10.59 8.67 -37.27
CA LEU A 145 10.62 8.21 -38.66
C LEU A 145 9.52 8.89 -39.49
N LEU A 146 8.29 8.94 -39.00
CA LEU A 146 7.16 9.59 -39.67
C LEU A 146 7.41 11.09 -39.90
N ALA A 147 7.99 11.78 -38.91
CA ALA A 147 8.40 13.17 -39.06
C ALA A 147 9.39 13.35 -40.23
N ILE A 148 10.40 12.47 -40.35
CA ILE A 148 11.36 12.51 -41.46
C ILE A 148 10.68 12.21 -42.80
N LEU A 149 9.73 11.26 -42.85
CA LEU A 149 8.99 10.96 -44.07
C LEU A 149 8.16 12.17 -44.53
N ARG A 150 7.50 12.87 -43.61
CA ARG A 150 6.64 14.04 -43.88
C ARG A 150 7.43 15.31 -44.24
N GLU A 151 8.68 15.45 -43.80
CA GLU A 151 9.51 16.65 -44.02
C GLU A 151 10.15 16.73 -45.43
N VAL A 152 10.20 15.63 -46.19
CA VAL A 152 10.98 15.53 -47.44
C VAL A 152 10.06 15.51 -48.65
N GLY A 153 9.43 16.65 -48.93
CA GLY A 153 8.60 16.84 -50.12
C GLY A 153 7.82 18.16 -50.11
N THR A 154 7.37 18.60 -51.29
CA THR A 154 6.40 19.70 -51.42
C THR A 154 4.96 19.24 -51.18
N GLU A 155 4.70 17.93 -51.37
CA GLU A 155 3.44 17.26 -51.05
C GLU A 155 3.70 16.18 -49.98
N PRO A 156 2.84 16.07 -48.95
CA PRO A 156 3.01 15.06 -47.91
C PRO A 156 2.78 13.65 -48.48
N PRO A 157 3.64 12.67 -48.14
CA PRO A 157 3.43 11.28 -48.57
C PRO A 157 2.24 10.66 -47.85
N VAL A 158 1.64 9.65 -48.49
CA VAL A 158 0.69 8.77 -47.80
C VAL A 158 1.49 7.78 -46.95
N THR A 159 1.31 7.83 -45.63
CA THR A 159 2.04 6.99 -44.67
C THR A 159 1.14 5.94 -44.05
N PHE A 160 1.64 4.72 -43.94
CA PHE A 160 1.01 3.60 -43.23
C PHE A 160 2.01 3.03 -42.26
N ALA A 161 1.53 2.44 -41.17
CA ALA A 161 2.40 1.73 -40.27
C ALA A 161 1.68 0.53 -39.67
N PHE A 162 2.37 -0.60 -39.56
CA PHE A 162 1.79 -1.86 -39.15
C PHE A 162 2.58 -2.43 -37.98
N HIS A 163 1.89 -2.68 -36.87
CA HIS A 163 2.41 -3.44 -35.74
C HIS A 163 2.37 -4.95 -36.07
N PRO A 164 3.35 -5.76 -35.62
CA PRO A 164 3.26 -7.21 -35.66
C PRO A 164 2.04 -7.71 -34.89
N PRO A 165 1.42 -8.84 -35.29
CA PRO A 165 0.29 -9.40 -34.56
C PRO A 165 0.70 -9.77 -33.12
N SER A 166 -0.25 -9.65 -32.19
CA SER A 166 0.00 -9.93 -30.79
C SER A 166 0.56 -11.34 -30.56
N SER A 167 1.56 -11.45 -29.67
CA SER A 167 2.09 -12.76 -29.24
C SER A 167 1.30 -13.37 -28.08
N PHE A 168 0.28 -12.65 -27.59
CA PHE A 168 -0.55 -13.07 -26.48
C PHE A 168 -1.65 -14.02 -26.99
N PRO A 169 -1.77 -15.22 -26.42
CA PRO A 169 -2.80 -16.15 -26.86
C PRO A 169 -4.19 -15.55 -26.61
N PHE A 170 -4.98 -15.47 -27.67
CA PHE A 170 -6.40 -15.15 -27.57
C PHE A 170 -7.15 -16.39 -27.07
N GLU A 171 -7.30 -16.49 -25.76
CA GLU A 171 -8.21 -17.47 -25.17
C GLU A 171 -9.62 -16.87 -25.18
N ALA A 172 -10.48 -17.37 -26.09
CA ALA A 172 -11.91 -17.02 -26.16
C ALA A 172 -12.74 -17.53 -24.95
N THR A 173 -12.07 -17.89 -23.84
CA THR A 173 -12.68 -18.47 -22.63
C THR A 173 -13.34 -17.44 -21.73
N THR A 174 -13.09 -16.14 -21.92
CA THR A 174 -13.87 -15.08 -21.26
C THR A 174 -15.25 -15.05 -21.92
N ARG A 175 -16.29 -15.51 -21.21
CA ARG A 175 -17.69 -15.38 -21.66
C ARG A 175 -17.90 -13.95 -22.20
N LEU A 176 -18.50 -13.85 -23.38
CA LEU A 176 -18.93 -12.58 -23.96
C LEU A 176 -19.76 -11.82 -22.91
N LEU A 177 -19.35 -10.59 -22.59
CA LEU A 177 -20.11 -9.71 -21.73
C LEU A 177 -21.45 -9.42 -22.42
N TRP A 178 -22.56 -9.78 -21.76
CA TRP A 178 -23.89 -9.53 -22.32
C TRP A 178 -24.21 -8.03 -22.25
N PRO A 179 -24.77 -7.43 -23.32
CA PRO A 179 -25.05 -5.99 -23.35
C PRO A 179 -26.23 -5.56 -22.48
N GLU A 180 -27.14 -6.48 -22.13
CA GLU A 180 -28.30 -6.18 -21.30
C GLU A 180 -28.02 -6.44 -19.82
N ARG A 181 -28.40 -5.47 -18.97
CA ARG A 181 -28.36 -5.67 -17.51
C ARG A 181 -29.30 -6.82 -17.14
N PRO A 182 -28.85 -7.82 -16.38
CA PRO A 182 -29.72 -8.91 -15.95
C PRO A 182 -30.79 -8.36 -15.01
N SER A 183 -31.97 -8.98 -15.03
CA SER A 183 -32.95 -8.77 -13.97
C SER A 183 -32.37 -9.19 -12.62
N THR A 184 -32.79 -8.54 -11.54
CA THR A 184 -32.37 -8.88 -10.17
C THR A 184 -32.68 -10.34 -9.83
N GLN A 185 -33.75 -10.89 -10.39
CA GLN A 185 -34.13 -12.29 -10.24
C GLN A 185 -33.12 -13.22 -10.91
N ARG A 186 -32.73 -12.96 -12.16
CA ARG A 186 -31.74 -13.77 -12.88
C ARG A 186 -30.38 -13.77 -12.17
N LEU A 187 -29.96 -12.63 -11.62
CA LEU A 187 -28.74 -12.52 -10.83
C LEU A 187 -28.78 -13.45 -9.60
N ALA A 188 -29.89 -13.45 -8.86
CA ALA A 188 -30.06 -14.27 -7.67
C ALA A 188 -30.15 -15.78 -7.99
N GLU A 189 -30.88 -16.16 -9.05
CA GLU A 189 -30.99 -17.54 -9.52
C GLU A 189 -29.62 -18.09 -9.95
N ASN A 190 -28.83 -17.29 -10.68
CA ASN A 190 -27.49 -17.68 -11.11
C ASN A 190 -26.51 -17.77 -9.93
N ALA A 191 -26.59 -16.86 -8.95
CA ALA A 191 -25.81 -16.93 -7.73
C ALA A 191 -26.12 -18.21 -6.93
N ALA A 192 -27.41 -18.54 -6.76
CA ALA A 192 -27.84 -19.75 -6.08
C ALA A 192 -27.41 -21.02 -6.84
N ARG A 193 -27.54 -21.04 -8.19
CA ARG A 193 -27.05 -22.15 -9.02
C ARG A 193 -25.55 -22.36 -8.84
N LEU A 194 -24.77 -21.28 -8.91
CA LEU A 194 -23.32 -21.32 -8.73
C LEU A 194 -22.93 -21.89 -7.35
N ALA A 195 -23.64 -21.50 -6.29
CA ALA A 195 -23.41 -22.01 -4.95
C ALA A 195 -23.62 -23.53 -4.84
N HIS A 196 -24.62 -24.09 -5.54
CA HIS A 196 -24.85 -25.54 -5.58
C HIS A 196 -23.79 -26.29 -6.41
N GLU A 197 -23.25 -25.68 -7.46
CA GLU A 197 -22.27 -26.31 -8.35
C GLU A 197 -20.85 -26.36 -7.77
N ILE A 198 -20.47 -25.40 -6.92
CA ILE A 198 -19.10 -25.28 -6.43
C ILE A 198 -18.91 -26.11 -5.14
N ALA A 199 -18.27 -27.27 -5.28
CA ALA A 199 -17.73 -28.00 -4.14
C ALA A 199 -16.31 -27.53 -3.79
N VAL A 200 -16.09 -27.12 -2.54
CA VAL A 200 -14.77 -26.68 -2.03
C VAL A 200 -14.19 -27.62 -0.98
N SER A 201 -12.87 -27.65 -0.90
CA SER A 201 -12.14 -28.31 0.19
C SER A 201 -10.90 -27.50 0.57
N ARG A 202 -10.57 -27.49 1.86
CA ARG A 202 -9.31 -26.94 2.37
C ARG A 202 -8.11 -27.87 2.11
N GLU A 203 -8.36 -29.14 1.82
CA GLU A 203 -7.31 -30.13 1.51
C GLU A 203 -6.94 -30.19 0.03
N ALA A 204 -7.72 -29.53 -0.82
CA ALA A 204 -7.42 -29.42 -2.24
C ALA A 204 -6.09 -28.68 -2.44
N LYS A 205 -5.33 -29.07 -3.47
CA LYS A 205 -4.04 -28.44 -3.79
C LYS A 205 -4.25 -27.32 -4.81
N PRO A 206 -3.55 -26.18 -4.68
CA PRO A 206 -3.61 -25.12 -5.68
C PRO A 206 -3.12 -25.64 -7.02
N ARG A 207 -3.86 -25.32 -8.09
CA ARG A 207 -3.51 -25.66 -9.47
C ARG A 207 -3.62 -24.42 -10.35
N GLY A 208 -2.72 -24.31 -11.34
CA GLY A 208 -2.66 -23.19 -12.28
C GLY A 208 -1.61 -22.13 -11.93
N PRO A 209 -1.47 -21.09 -12.77
CA PRO A 209 -0.53 -20.01 -12.53
C PRO A 209 -0.97 -19.16 -11.33
N SER A 210 0.00 -18.63 -10.57
CA SER A 210 -0.29 -17.70 -9.47
C SER A 210 -0.98 -16.43 -9.97
N PHE A 211 -1.80 -15.80 -9.13
CA PHE A 211 -2.46 -14.54 -9.48
C PHE A 211 -1.46 -13.43 -9.88
N LEU A 212 -0.27 -13.38 -9.27
CA LEU A 212 0.80 -12.47 -9.69
C LEU A 212 1.37 -12.79 -11.07
N ARG A 213 1.35 -14.05 -11.49
CA ARG A 213 1.72 -14.41 -12.86
C ARG A 213 0.61 -13.99 -13.83
N ARG A 214 -0.66 -14.26 -13.51
CA ARG A 214 -1.81 -13.80 -14.30
C ARG A 214 -1.81 -12.29 -14.47
N LEU A 215 -1.63 -11.53 -13.38
CA LEU A 215 -1.56 -10.07 -13.42
C LEU A 215 -0.42 -9.56 -14.30
N ARG A 216 0.75 -10.20 -14.26
CA ARG A 216 1.87 -9.85 -15.16
C ARG A 216 1.55 -10.12 -16.62
N GLU A 217 0.89 -11.24 -16.92
CA GLU A 217 0.43 -11.54 -18.29
C GLU A 217 -0.65 -10.55 -18.77
N VAL A 218 -1.49 -10.07 -17.86
CA VAL A 218 -2.49 -9.02 -18.11
C VAL A 218 -1.84 -7.67 -18.37
N GLU A 219 -0.93 -7.24 -17.50
CA GLU A 219 -0.17 -6.01 -17.64
C GLU A 219 0.58 -5.96 -18.98
N GLN A 220 1.35 -6.99 -19.31
CA GLN A 220 2.13 -7.04 -20.54
C GLN A 220 1.25 -6.90 -21.79
N ALA A 221 0.08 -7.54 -21.80
CA ALA A 221 -0.85 -7.45 -22.92
C ALA A 221 -1.50 -6.06 -23.03
N LEU A 222 -1.85 -5.44 -21.91
CA LEU A 222 -2.42 -4.08 -21.88
C LEU A 222 -1.39 -3.02 -22.26
N GLU A 223 -0.14 -3.15 -21.80
CA GLU A 223 0.96 -2.26 -22.19
C GLU A 223 1.27 -2.37 -23.68
N TRP A 224 1.30 -3.60 -24.20
CA TRP A 224 1.49 -3.84 -25.63
C TRP A 224 0.36 -3.25 -26.47
N ALA A 225 -0.91 -3.49 -26.10
CA ALA A 225 -2.06 -2.93 -26.81
C ALA A 225 -2.05 -1.39 -26.77
N ASN A 226 -1.72 -0.80 -25.62
CA ASN A 226 -1.59 0.64 -25.49
C ASN A 226 -0.47 1.19 -26.39
N ALA A 227 0.69 0.52 -26.45
CA ALA A 227 1.80 0.94 -27.31
C ALA A 227 1.43 0.86 -28.81
N SER A 228 0.78 -0.23 -29.24
CA SER A 228 0.28 -0.40 -30.61
C SER A 228 -0.71 0.72 -30.97
N LEU A 229 -1.74 0.92 -30.16
CA LEU A 229 -2.77 1.94 -30.39
C LEU A 229 -2.23 3.38 -30.35
N THR A 230 -1.26 3.67 -29.47
CA THR A 230 -0.61 5.00 -29.44
C THR A 230 0.08 5.29 -30.76
N MET A 231 0.78 4.31 -31.31
CA MET A 231 1.48 4.42 -32.58
C MET A 231 0.50 4.58 -33.74
N SER A 232 -0.61 3.84 -33.74
CA SER A 232 -1.72 4.02 -34.69
C SER A 232 -2.24 5.46 -34.71
N ALA A 233 -2.41 6.07 -33.53
CA ALA A 233 -2.88 7.45 -33.39
C ALA A 233 -1.89 8.50 -33.97
N GLU A 234 -0.59 8.22 -34.00
CA GLU A 234 0.42 9.12 -34.60
C GLU A 234 0.46 9.04 -36.15
N VAL A 235 0.12 7.87 -36.70
CA VAL A 235 0.24 7.57 -38.13
C VAL A 235 -1.04 7.86 -38.89
N HIS A 236 -2.18 7.40 -38.37
CA HIS A 236 -3.48 7.38 -39.03
C HIS A 236 -4.37 8.55 -38.60
N HIS A 237 -5.21 9.03 -39.50
CA HIS A 237 -6.21 10.09 -39.20
C HIS A 237 -7.57 9.51 -38.77
N ALA A 238 -7.82 8.23 -39.03
CA ALA A 238 -9.03 7.52 -38.60
C ALA A 238 -8.70 6.56 -37.45
N PHE A 239 -9.40 6.72 -36.33
CA PHE A 239 -9.21 5.97 -35.11
C PHE A 239 -10.54 5.39 -34.65
N THR A 240 -10.58 4.14 -34.19
CA THR A 240 -11.82 3.60 -33.63
C THR A 240 -12.15 4.27 -32.30
N LEU A 241 -13.44 4.57 -32.03
CA LEU A 241 -13.88 5.19 -30.77
C LEU A 241 -13.47 4.37 -29.54
N SER A 242 -13.42 3.03 -29.67
CA SER A 242 -12.98 2.14 -28.59
C SER A 242 -11.47 2.24 -28.33
N ALA A 243 -10.65 2.47 -29.36
CA ALA A 243 -9.23 2.70 -29.20
C ALA A 243 -8.97 4.06 -28.54
N GLU A 244 -9.70 5.12 -28.95
CA GLU A 244 -9.60 6.46 -28.35
C GLU A 244 -9.88 6.38 -26.85
N TRP A 245 -11.01 5.76 -26.52
CA TRP A 245 -11.41 5.58 -25.13
C TRP A 245 -10.41 4.75 -24.30
N LEU A 246 -9.77 3.73 -24.89
CA LEU A 246 -8.74 2.96 -24.19
C LEU A 246 -7.50 3.82 -23.88
N LEU A 247 -7.03 4.61 -24.86
CA LEU A 247 -5.87 5.50 -24.70
C LEU A 247 -6.14 6.60 -23.68
N ASP A 248 -7.30 7.25 -23.75
CA ASP A 248 -7.73 8.29 -22.81
C ASP A 248 -7.75 7.80 -21.36
N ASN A 249 -8.00 6.49 -21.16
CA ASN A 249 -8.10 5.87 -19.84
C ASN A 249 -6.88 5.01 -19.48
N ALA A 250 -5.80 5.04 -20.25
CA ALA A 250 -4.61 4.21 -20.02
C ALA A 250 -3.96 4.46 -18.65
N TYR A 251 -3.97 5.71 -18.15
CA TYR A 251 -3.42 6.05 -16.84
C TYR A 251 -4.16 5.33 -15.71
N LEU A 252 -5.49 5.25 -15.78
CA LEU A 252 -6.33 4.58 -14.79
C LEU A 252 -6.04 3.08 -14.77
N ILE A 253 -5.86 2.47 -15.93
CA ILE A 253 -5.55 1.04 -16.05
C ILE A 253 -4.20 0.74 -15.38
N ARG A 254 -3.18 1.57 -15.62
CA ARG A 254 -1.85 1.43 -15.01
C ARG A 254 -1.89 1.61 -13.49
N GLU A 255 -2.68 2.56 -13.00
CA GLU A 255 -2.92 2.77 -11.57
C GLU A 255 -3.53 1.52 -10.94
N GLN A 256 -4.62 0.98 -11.51
CA GLN A 256 -5.27 -0.25 -11.02
C GLN A 256 -4.34 -1.46 -11.00
N VAL A 257 -3.50 -1.63 -12.03
CA VAL A 257 -2.50 -2.71 -12.07
C VAL A 257 -1.46 -2.53 -10.96
N THR A 258 -1.01 -1.29 -10.73
CA THR A 258 -0.02 -0.97 -9.69
C THR A 258 -0.58 -1.23 -8.30
N ASP A 259 -1.78 -0.75 -8.01
CA ASP A 259 -2.49 -0.94 -6.73
C ASP A 259 -2.72 -2.42 -6.45
N LEU A 260 -3.18 -3.18 -7.46
CA LEU A 260 -3.43 -4.60 -7.33
C LEU A 260 -2.13 -5.39 -7.12
N ARG A 261 -1.03 -5.00 -7.77
CA ARG A 261 0.29 -5.63 -7.54
C ARG A 261 0.75 -5.44 -6.10
N GLN A 262 0.59 -4.25 -5.54
CA GLN A 262 0.94 -3.96 -4.15
C GLN A 262 0.02 -4.71 -3.17
N SER A 263 -1.25 -4.85 -3.52
CA SER A 263 -2.29 -5.46 -2.67
C SER A 263 -2.39 -6.99 -2.76
N LEU A 264 -1.60 -7.65 -3.63
CA LEU A 264 -1.55 -9.12 -3.77
C LEU A 264 -0.30 -9.70 -3.07
N PRO A 265 -0.26 -9.84 -1.73
CA PRO A 265 0.83 -10.55 -1.06
C PRO A 265 0.80 -12.06 -1.38
N ARG A 266 1.97 -12.71 -1.37
CA ARG A 266 2.15 -14.12 -1.73
C ARG A 266 1.55 -15.11 -0.72
N GLU A 267 1.42 -14.72 0.54
CA GLU A 267 1.11 -15.65 1.65
C GLU A 267 -0.39 -15.72 2.01
N SER A 268 -1.17 -14.67 1.73
CA SER A 268 -2.55 -14.54 2.21
C SER A 268 -3.60 -15.40 1.48
N TYR A 269 -3.34 -15.82 0.23
CA TYR A 269 -4.35 -16.52 -0.59
C TYR A 269 -4.16 -18.03 -0.66
N GLY A 270 -3.09 -18.57 -0.07
CA GLY A 270 -2.85 -20.02 -0.02
C GLY A 270 -3.80 -20.78 0.91
N GLN A 271 -4.57 -20.07 1.73
CA GLN A 271 -5.46 -20.61 2.75
C GLN A 271 -6.95 -20.51 2.39
N LEU A 272 -7.27 -19.92 1.23
CA LEU A 272 -8.65 -19.81 0.75
C LEU A 272 -9.22 -21.18 0.34
N PRO A 273 -10.53 -21.43 0.54
CA PRO A 273 -11.18 -22.64 0.06
C PRO A 273 -11.02 -22.81 -1.46
N LEU A 274 -10.48 -23.95 -1.87
CA LEU A 274 -10.21 -24.25 -3.28
C LEU A 274 -11.29 -25.15 -3.86
N ILE A 275 -11.61 -24.92 -5.14
CA ILE A 275 -12.55 -25.73 -5.91
C ILE A 275 -11.96 -27.14 -6.11
N THR A 276 -12.76 -28.17 -5.85
CA THR A 276 -12.30 -29.57 -5.83
C THR A 276 -12.29 -30.25 -7.19
N SER A 277 -13.26 -29.94 -8.06
CA SER A 277 -13.50 -30.65 -9.34
C SER A 277 -13.81 -29.70 -10.50
N GLY A 278 -13.66 -30.21 -11.73
CA GLY A 278 -13.93 -29.46 -12.97
C GLY A 278 -12.70 -28.72 -13.54
N ALA A 279 -12.91 -27.95 -14.60
CA ALA A 279 -11.84 -27.24 -15.32
C ALA A 279 -11.12 -26.17 -14.47
N GLN A 280 -11.78 -25.69 -13.41
CA GLN A 280 -11.27 -24.68 -12.48
C GLN A 280 -10.78 -25.27 -11.15
N ALA A 281 -10.62 -26.60 -11.06
CA ALA A 281 -10.13 -27.26 -9.86
C ALA A 281 -8.77 -26.69 -9.41
N GLY A 282 -8.64 -26.39 -8.12
CA GLY A 282 -7.45 -25.79 -7.52
C GLY A 282 -7.37 -24.26 -7.59
N LEU A 283 -8.40 -23.58 -8.12
CA LEU A 283 -8.57 -22.13 -7.96
C LEU A 283 -9.42 -21.81 -6.72
N PRO A 284 -9.21 -20.65 -6.05
CA PRO A 284 -10.08 -20.19 -4.98
C PRO A 284 -11.52 -19.99 -5.44
N ARG A 285 -12.48 -20.44 -4.63
CA ARG A 285 -13.91 -20.25 -4.92
C ARG A 285 -14.28 -18.79 -5.10
N VAL A 286 -13.78 -17.89 -4.25
CA VAL A 286 -14.00 -16.45 -4.36
C VAL A 286 -13.60 -15.87 -5.73
N TYR A 287 -12.57 -16.41 -6.39
CA TYR A 287 -12.20 -15.95 -7.74
C TYR A 287 -13.26 -16.33 -8.77
N ARG A 288 -13.84 -17.54 -8.69
CA ARG A 288 -14.97 -17.94 -9.53
C ARG A 288 -16.22 -17.11 -9.24
N VAL A 289 -16.48 -16.79 -7.97
CA VAL A 289 -17.58 -15.90 -7.56
C VAL A 289 -17.40 -14.50 -8.17
N ALA A 290 -16.20 -13.91 -8.06
CA ALA A 290 -15.90 -12.63 -8.67
C ALA A 290 -16.06 -12.65 -10.21
N ALA A 291 -15.60 -13.73 -10.86
CA ALA A 291 -15.76 -13.91 -12.30
C ALA A 291 -17.23 -13.97 -12.73
N GLU A 292 -18.07 -14.72 -12.00
CA GLU A 292 -19.50 -14.82 -12.32
C GLU A 292 -20.22 -13.48 -12.06
N ILE A 293 -19.88 -12.74 -11.00
CA ILE A 293 -20.45 -11.41 -10.74
C ILE A 293 -20.19 -10.46 -11.92
N VAL A 294 -18.94 -10.41 -12.41
CA VAL A 294 -18.54 -9.56 -13.55
C VAL A 294 -19.22 -10.00 -14.85
N ALA A 295 -19.29 -11.30 -15.09
CA ALA A 295 -19.91 -11.86 -16.29
C ALA A 295 -21.42 -11.56 -16.33
N GLU A 296 -22.12 -11.80 -15.22
CA GLU A 296 -23.56 -11.55 -15.12
C GLU A 296 -23.88 -10.06 -15.15
N SER A 297 -23.02 -9.19 -14.59
CA SER A 297 -23.23 -7.74 -14.65
C SER A 297 -22.90 -7.11 -16.01
N GLY A 298 -22.46 -7.89 -17.01
CA GLY A 298 -21.94 -7.36 -18.27
C GLY A 298 -20.74 -6.41 -18.08
N GLY A 299 -19.96 -6.62 -17.01
CA GLY A 299 -18.85 -5.74 -16.64
C GLY A 299 -19.26 -4.42 -15.95
N ALA A 300 -20.56 -4.13 -15.79
CA ALA A 300 -21.07 -2.95 -15.10
C ALA A 300 -21.36 -3.23 -13.61
N LEU A 301 -20.33 -3.14 -12.78
CA LEU A 301 -20.42 -3.34 -11.33
C LEU A 301 -20.95 -2.10 -10.61
N ASP A 302 -21.77 -2.38 -9.62
CA ASP A 302 -22.13 -1.44 -8.55
C ASP A 302 -22.28 -2.19 -7.23
N THR A 303 -22.39 -1.44 -6.13
CA THR A 303 -22.50 -1.98 -4.78
C THR A 303 -23.75 -2.84 -4.59
N GLU A 304 -24.85 -2.52 -5.27
CA GLU A 304 -26.12 -3.22 -5.11
C GLU A 304 -26.11 -4.60 -5.78
N ILE A 305 -25.54 -4.69 -6.99
CA ILE A 305 -25.32 -5.96 -7.72
C ILE A 305 -24.43 -6.88 -6.90
N ILE A 306 -23.29 -6.37 -6.40
CA ILE A 306 -22.37 -7.16 -5.57
C ILE A 306 -23.10 -7.69 -4.33
N ARG A 307 -23.79 -6.81 -3.60
CA ARG A 307 -24.54 -7.21 -2.40
C ARG A 307 -25.60 -8.27 -2.69
N LYS A 308 -26.47 -8.03 -3.68
CA LYS A 308 -27.56 -8.96 -4.04
C LYS A 308 -27.04 -10.33 -4.47
N PHE A 309 -25.95 -10.37 -5.25
CA PHE A 309 -25.32 -11.63 -5.63
C PHE A 309 -24.78 -12.37 -4.41
N LEU A 310 -24.07 -11.68 -3.52
CA LEU A 310 -23.52 -12.27 -2.30
C LEU A 310 -24.63 -12.78 -1.36
N ASP A 311 -25.71 -12.02 -1.18
CA ASP A 311 -26.85 -12.42 -0.35
C ASP A 311 -27.49 -13.72 -0.88
N ALA A 312 -27.73 -13.80 -2.20
CA ALA A 312 -28.31 -14.98 -2.85
C ALA A 312 -27.36 -16.19 -2.82
N PHE A 313 -26.05 -15.97 -3.01
CA PHE A 313 -25.05 -17.03 -2.93
C PHE A 313 -24.95 -17.60 -1.50
N GLN A 314 -24.84 -16.71 -0.50
CA GLN A 314 -24.65 -17.07 0.90
C GLN A 314 -25.91 -17.67 1.54
N ALA A 315 -27.10 -17.44 0.97
CA ALA A 315 -28.32 -18.13 1.37
C ALA A 315 -28.26 -19.65 1.14
N VAL A 316 -27.43 -20.11 0.19
CA VAL A 316 -27.20 -21.53 -0.08
C VAL A 316 -25.98 -22.04 0.68
N THR A 317 -24.84 -21.36 0.56
CA THR A 317 -23.59 -21.75 1.22
C THR A 317 -22.82 -20.52 1.67
N PRO A 318 -22.49 -20.38 2.97
CA PRO A 318 -21.75 -19.23 3.46
C PRO A 318 -20.34 -19.17 2.86
N LEU A 319 -19.91 -17.95 2.52
CA LEU A 319 -18.52 -17.67 2.18
C LEU A 319 -17.73 -17.52 3.48
N HIS A 320 -16.48 -17.99 3.47
CA HIS A 320 -15.60 -17.78 4.62
C HIS A 320 -15.27 -16.30 4.77
N ILE A 321 -14.94 -15.86 5.99
CA ILE A 321 -14.56 -14.47 6.28
C ILE A 321 -13.44 -14.00 5.32
N ALA A 322 -12.38 -14.82 5.15
CA ALA A 322 -11.28 -14.54 4.22
C ALA A 322 -11.72 -14.39 2.76
N GLU A 323 -12.73 -15.13 2.32
CA GLU A 323 -13.25 -15.04 0.94
C GLU A 323 -13.95 -13.71 0.72
N LEU A 324 -14.76 -13.25 1.67
CA LEU A 324 -15.40 -11.94 1.59
C LEU A 324 -14.36 -10.81 1.56
N TRP A 325 -13.28 -10.91 2.34
CA TRP A 325 -12.18 -9.95 2.33
C TRP A 325 -11.35 -9.99 1.04
N ALA A 326 -11.21 -11.15 0.41
CA ALA A 326 -10.48 -11.30 -0.85
C ALA A 326 -11.28 -10.83 -2.08
N LEU A 327 -12.61 -10.76 -1.98
CA LEU A 327 -13.51 -10.42 -3.09
C LEU A 327 -13.14 -9.12 -3.85
N PRO A 328 -12.82 -7.98 -3.20
CA PRO A 328 -12.50 -6.73 -3.91
C PRO A 328 -11.33 -6.90 -4.88
N LEU A 329 -10.31 -7.64 -4.45
CA LEU A 329 -9.10 -7.88 -5.23
C LEU A 329 -9.37 -8.88 -6.37
N MET A 330 -10.21 -9.89 -6.12
CA MET A 330 -10.63 -10.84 -7.17
C MET A 330 -11.49 -10.17 -8.24
N LEU A 331 -12.40 -9.26 -7.85
CA LEU A 331 -13.18 -8.46 -8.79
C LEU A 331 -12.27 -7.58 -9.66
N ARG A 332 -11.31 -6.86 -9.05
CA ARG A 332 -10.33 -6.04 -9.78
C ARG A 332 -9.48 -6.87 -10.75
N LEU A 333 -8.95 -8.02 -10.29
CA LEU A 333 -8.17 -8.90 -11.13
C LEU A 333 -8.98 -9.36 -12.35
N HIS A 334 -10.22 -9.81 -12.12
CA HIS A 334 -11.04 -10.32 -13.22
C HIS A 334 -11.50 -9.21 -14.18
N LEU A 335 -11.82 -8.01 -13.68
CA LEU A 335 -12.07 -6.85 -14.54
C LEU A 335 -10.88 -6.55 -15.46
N LEU A 336 -9.65 -6.62 -14.94
CA LEU A 336 -8.44 -6.41 -15.75
C LEU A 336 -8.22 -7.54 -16.76
N GLU A 337 -8.55 -8.79 -16.41
CA GLU A 337 -8.55 -9.91 -17.36
C GLU A 337 -9.57 -9.69 -18.50
N CYS A 338 -10.78 -9.22 -18.19
CA CYS A 338 -11.78 -8.84 -19.20
C CYS A 338 -11.29 -7.67 -20.06
N LEU A 339 -10.69 -6.65 -19.43
CA LEU A 339 -10.17 -5.48 -20.12
C LEU A 339 -9.02 -5.85 -21.05
N ARG A 340 -8.14 -6.77 -20.65
CA ARG A 340 -7.10 -7.34 -21.50
C ARG A 340 -7.72 -7.93 -22.77
N THR A 341 -8.73 -8.78 -22.63
CA THR A 341 -9.39 -9.42 -23.76
C THR A 341 -10.00 -8.37 -24.70
N LEU A 342 -10.69 -7.36 -24.17
CA LEU A 342 -11.26 -6.28 -24.98
C LEU A 342 -10.19 -5.41 -25.63
N ALA A 343 -9.10 -5.07 -24.94
CA ALA A 343 -8.01 -4.26 -25.49
C ALA A 343 -7.33 -4.95 -26.67
N LEU A 344 -7.11 -6.27 -26.58
CA LEU A 344 -6.57 -7.06 -27.69
C LEU A 344 -7.54 -7.12 -28.87
N GLN A 345 -8.86 -7.20 -28.63
CA GLN A 345 -9.85 -7.13 -29.71
C GLN A 345 -9.92 -5.75 -30.36
N VAL A 346 -9.82 -4.68 -29.57
CA VAL A 346 -9.81 -3.30 -30.07
C VAL A 346 -8.57 -3.06 -30.93
N GLU A 347 -7.40 -3.55 -30.49
CA GLU A 347 -6.17 -3.50 -31.26
C GLU A 347 -6.28 -4.30 -32.58
N GLU A 348 -6.84 -5.52 -32.52
CA GLU A 348 -7.05 -6.33 -33.73
C GLU A 348 -7.96 -5.61 -34.73
N HIS A 349 -9.03 -4.96 -34.26
CA HIS A 349 -9.93 -4.18 -35.12
C HIS A 349 -9.22 -2.95 -35.69
N GLN A 350 -8.46 -2.21 -34.87
CA GLN A 350 -7.67 -1.08 -35.33
C GLN A 350 -6.68 -1.51 -36.42
N SER A 351 -5.99 -2.64 -36.23
CA SER A 351 -5.07 -3.21 -37.23
C SER A 351 -5.80 -3.59 -38.54
N GLN A 352 -7.01 -4.13 -38.44
CA GLN A 352 -7.84 -4.44 -39.62
C GLN A 352 -8.29 -3.17 -40.36
N SER A 353 -8.65 -2.10 -39.65
CA SER A 353 -8.98 -0.80 -40.25
C SER A 353 -7.76 -0.19 -40.98
N GLU A 354 -6.57 -0.23 -40.38
CA GLU A 354 -5.32 0.24 -41.01
C GLU A 354 -4.96 -0.55 -42.27
N GLN A 355 -5.17 -1.87 -42.24
CA GLN A 355 -4.98 -2.72 -43.40
C GLN A 355 -6.00 -2.38 -44.50
N ALA A 356 -7.26 -2.15 -44.15
CA ALA A 356 -8.31 -1.76 -45.08
C ALA A 356 -8.00 -0.41 -45.74
N ASP A 357 -7.56 0.59 -44.98
CA ASP A 357 -7.12 1.90 -45.48
C ASP A 357 -5.96 1.75 -46.49
N PHE A 358 -4.95 0.95 -46.16
CA PHE A 358 -3.85 0.68 -47.09
C PHE A 358 -4.32 0.05 -48.40
N TRP A 359 -5.20 -0.95 -48.35
CA TRP A 359 -5.71 -1.61 -49.56
C TRP A 359 -6.65 -0.71 -50.35
N ALA A 360 -7.54 0.04 -49.68
CA ALA A 360 -8.38 1.03 -50.31
C ALA A 360 -7.52 2.05 -51.05
N ASN A 361 -6.50 2.62 -50.39
CA ASN A 361 -5.59 3.56 -51.02
C ASN A 361 -4.90 2.98 -52.27
N ARG A 362 -4.43 1.72 -52.21
CA ARG A 362 -3.81 1.04 -53.36
C ARG A 362 -4.79 0.83 -54.52
N LEU A 363 -6.04 0.46 -54.23
CA LEU A 363 -7.07 0.25 -55.23
C LEU A 363 -7.51 1.58 -55.86
N ILE A 364 -7.78 2.60 -55.05
CA ILE A 364 -8.15 3.95 -55.50
C ILE A 364 -7.04 4.53 -56.39
N ALA A 365 -5.78 4.46 -55.96
CA ALA A 365 -4.65 4.93 -56.76
C ALA A 365 -4.53 4.14 -58.08
N ALA A 366 -4.74 2.82 -58.07
CA ALA A 366 -4.70 2.01 -59.29
C ALA A 366 -5.84 2.37 -60.27
N VAL A 367 -7.05 2.67 -59.77
CA VAL A 367 -8.20 3.11 -60.58
C VAL A 367 -7.99 4.51 -61.13
N ARG A 368 -7.68 5.51 -60.27
CA ARG A 368 -7.49 6.91 -60.68
C ARG A 368 -6.38 7.09 -61.72
N HIS A 369 -5.34 6.26 -61.66
CA HIS A 369 -4.23 6.30 -62.62
C HIS A 369 -4.41 5.33 -63.82
N ASN A 370 -5.58 4.71 -64.00
CA ASN A 370 -5.85 3.71 -65.05
C ASN A 370 -4.73 2.65 -65.17
N SER A 371 -4.25 2.17 -64.03
CA SER A 371 -3.08 1.30 -63.97
C SER A 371 -3.42 -0.11 -64.45
N PRO A 372 -2.63 -0.70 -65.36
CA PRO A 372 -2.82 -2.10 -65.78
C PRO A 372 -2.51 -3.11 -64.66
N ARG A 373 -2.15 -2.63 -63.46
CA ARG A 373 -1.86 -3.46 -62.27
C ARG A 373 -3.05 -3.61 -61.32
N LEU A 374 -4.20 -3.00 -61.58
CA LEU A 374 -5.38 -3.13 -60.71
C LEU A 374 -5.71 -4.60 -60.39
N LEU A 375 -5.72 -5.47 -61.41
CA LEU A 375 -5.97 -6.90 -61.24
C LEU A 375 -4.92 -7.59 -60.34
N ARG A 376 -3.66 -7.15 -60.37
CA ARG A 376 -2.60 -7.70 -59.50
C ARG A 376 -2.75 -7.23 -58.06
N VAL A 377 -3.21 -6.00 -57.85
CA VAL A 377 -3.52 -5.51 -56.49
C VAL A 377 -4.68 -6.32 -55.92
N MET A 378 -5.71 -6.59 -56.73
CA MET A 378 -6.82 -7.48 -56.35
C MET A 378 -6.37 -8.92 -56.08
N GLU A 379 -5.51 -9.50 -56.93
CA GLU A 379 -4.95 -10.83 -56.74
C GLU A 379 -4.20 -10.95 -55.40
N GLU A 380 -3.32 -9.99 -55.10
CA GLU A 380 -2.57 -9.97 -53.83
C GLU A 380 -3.49 -9.73 -52.62
N LEU A 381 -4.56 -8.96 -52.77
CA LEU A 381 -5.57 -8.76 -51.72
C LEU A 381 -6.28 -10.08 -51.39
N ILE A 382 -6.73 -10.80 -52.42
CA ILE A 382 -7.43 -12.09 -52.28
C ILE A 382 -6.50 -13.16 -51.70
N GLU A 383 -5.25 -13.24 -52.16
CA GLU A 383 -4.25 -14.17 -51.61
C GLU A 383 -3.96 -13.89 -50.13
N ARG A 384 -4.01 -12.61 -49.72
CA ARG A 384 -3.70 -12.21 -48.35
C ARG A 384 -4.86 -12.46 -47.38
N TYR A 385 -6.09 -12.25 -47.83
CA TYR A 385 -7.32 -12.41 -47.03
C TYR A 385 -8.28 -13.38 -47.71
N PRO A 386 -7.95 -14.69 -47.79
CA PRO A 386 -8.85 -15.67 -48.37
C PRO A 386 -10.18 -15.76 -47.60
N GLU A 387 -10.14 -15.49 -46.29
CA GLU A 387 -11.30 -15.36 -45.40
C GLU A 387 -11.23 -13.99 -44.70
N PRO A 388 -11.74 -12.91 -45.32
CA PRO A 388 -11.66 -11.57 -44.75
C PRO A 388 -12.54 -11.47 -43.50
N ALA A 389 -12.03 -10.80 -42.46
CA ALA A 389 -12.82 -10.52 -41.27
C ALA A 389 -13.98 -9.54 -41.61
N PRO A 390 -15.17 -9.68 -40.98
CA PRO A 390 -16.29 -8.77 -41.20
C PRO A 390 -15.95 -7.30 -41.00
N HIS A 391 -15.15 -6.98 -39.99
CA HIS A 391 -14.70 -5.61 -39.72
C HIS A 391 -13.79 -5.07 -40.84
N PHE A 392 -12.77 -5.82 -41.26
CA PHE A 392 -11.94 -5.47 -42.41
C PHE A 392 -12.77 -5.21 -43.68
N ALA A 393 -13.76 -6.06 -43.95
CA ALA A 393 -14.65 -5.92 -45.10
C ALA A 393 -15.49 -4.63 -45.02
N SER A 394 -16.05 -4.33 -43.85
CA SER A 394 -16.84 -3.11 -43.60
C SER A 394 -15.99 -1.84 -43.80
N GLU A 395 -14.79 -1.79 -43.23
CA GLU A 395 -13.86 -0.66 -43.36
C GLU A 395 -13.40 -0.48 -44.81
N LEU A 396 -13.08 -1.57 -45.52
CA LEU A 396 -12.64 -1.51 -46.91
C LEU A 396 -13.74 -0.96 -47.83
N VAL A 397 -14.99 -1.38 -47.61
CA VAL A 397 -16.16 -0.85 -48.35
C VAL A 397 -16.39 0.62 -48.04
N ALA A 398 -16.28 1.03 -46.77
CA ALA A 398 -16.44 2.42 -46.36
C ALA A 398 -15.42 3.35 -47.02
N HIS A 399 -14.15 2.94 -47.11
CA HIS A 399 -13.11 3.73 -47.79
C HIS A 399 -13.25 3.78 -49.32
N LEU A 400 -13.91 2.79 -49.93
CA LEU A 400 -14.13 2.72 -51.37
C LEU A 400 -15.46 3.34 -51.84
N TYR A 401 -16.26 3.89 -50.92
CA TYR A 401 -17.63 4.35 -51.20
C TYR A 401 -17.69 5.37 -52.36
N ASP A 402 -16.74 6.29 -52.45
CA ASP A 402 -16.68 7.34 -53.48
C ASP A 402 -16.09 6.87 -54.83
N GLU A 403 -15.66 5.61 -54.94
CA GLU A 403 -14.92 5.09 -56.11
C GLU A 403 -15.62 3.85 -56.69
N GLU A 404 -16.71 4.08 -57.44
CA GLU A 404 -17.63 3.06 -57.97
C GLU A 404 -16.92 1.87 -58.65
N ALA A 405 -15.87 2.14 -59.44
CA ALA A 405 -15.15 1.11 -60.19
C ALA A 405 -14.37 0.14 -59.30
N ALA A 406 -13.77 0.63 -58.21
CA ALA A 406 -13.10 -0.23 -57.22
C ALA A 406 -14.13 -0.94 -56.34
N LEU A 407 -15.19 -0.22 -55.94
CA LEU A 407 -16.23 -0.72 -55.06
C LEU A 407 -16.97 -1.92 -55.67
N LEU A 408 -17.33 -1.89 -56.96
CA LEU A 408 -18.02 -3.00 -57.62
C LEU A 408 -17.18 -4.29 -57.66
N LEU A 409 -15.86 -4.16 -57.89
CA LEU A 409 -14.94 -5.30 -57.92
C LEU A 409 -14.76 -5.94 -56.54
N VAL A 410 -14.58 -5.11 -55.52
CA VAL A 410 -14.37 -5.56 -54.13
C VAL A 410 -15.65 -6.10 -53.52
N SER A 411 -16.79 -5.42 -53.72
CA SER A 411 -18.09 -5.85 -53.18
C SER A 411 -18.48 -7.23 -53.69
N GLY A 412 -18.37 -7.47 -55.00
CA GLY A 412 -18.65 -8.77 -55.59
C GLY A 412 -17.75 -9.90 -55.07
N TRP A 413 -16.51 -9.61 -54.67
CA TRP A 413 -15.62 -10.59 -54.02
C TRP A 413 -16.02 -10.84 -52.55
N LEU A 414 -16.28 -9.78 -51.79
CA LEU A 414 -16.64 -9.88 -50.37
C LEU A 414 -17.97 -10.62 -50.17
N GLU A 415 -19.01 -10.33 -50.95
CA GLU A 415 -20.31 -11.02 -50.85
C GLU A 415 -20.19 -12.52 -51.13
N ARG A 416 -19.41 -12.90 -52.14
CA ARG A 416 -19.14 -14.31 -52.46
C ARG A 416 -18.37 -15.02 -51.36
N THR A 417 -17.44 -14.33 -50.70
CA THR A 417 -16.56 -14.93 -49.69
C THR A 417 -17.24 -15.02 -48.32
N LEU A 418 -17.93 -13.96 -47.91
CA LEU A 418 -18.66 -13.87 -46.63
C LEU A 418 -20.01 -14.58 -46.64
N ARG A 419 -20.51 -14.96 -47.84
CA ARG A 419 -21.79 -15.67 -48.04
C ARG A 419 -23.01 -14.94 -47.49
N ALA A 420 -22.94 -13.61 -47.41
CA ALA A 420 -24.01 -12.75 -46.94
C ALA A 420 -23.98 -11.41 -47.71
N PRO A 421 -25.13 -10.73 -47.88
CA PRO A 421 -25.16 -9.37 -48.42
C PRO A 421 -24.33 -8.41 -47.57
N LEU A 422 -23.56 -7.51 -48.20
CA LEU A 422 -22.68 -6.59 -47.46
C LEU A 422 -23.43 -5.71 -46.45
N LEU A 423 -24.65 -5.28 -46.79
CA LEU A 423 -25.48 -4.49 -45.88
C LEU A 423 -25.73 -5.22 -44.54
N GLU A 424 -25.96 -6.54 -44.59
CA GLU A 424 -26.18 -7.34 -43.39
C GLU A 424 -24.89 -7.46 -42.56
N VAL A 425 -23.76 -7.72 -43.23
CA VAL A 425 -22.44 -7.78 -42.58
C VAL A 425 -22.11 -6.47 -41.87
N MET A 426 -22.32 -5.33 -42.54
CA MET A 426 -22.07 -4.00 -41.97
C MET A 426 -22.99 -3.71 -40.78
N GLN A 427 -24.28 -4.07 -40.87
CA GLN A 427 -25.21 -3.89 -39.74
C GLN A 427 -24.84 -4.75 -38.53
N GLN A 428 -24.42 -6.00 -38.76
CA GLN A 428 -23.94 -6.88 -37.69
C GLN A 428 -22.65 -6.33 -37.07
N GLU A 429 -21.73 -5.80 -37.88
CA GLU A 429 -20.48 -5.23 -37.41
C GLU A 429 -20.70 -3.94 -36.60
N HIS A 430 -21.55 -3.03 -37.05
CA HIS A 430 -21.91 -1.83 -36.26
C HIS A 430 -22.53 -2.19 -34.91
N ARG A 431 -23.39 -3.22 -34.85
CA ARG A 431 -23.93 -3.73 -33.57
C ARG A 431 -22.80 -4.28 -32.69
N ARG A 432 -21.85 -5.03 -33.27
CA ARG A 432 -20.71 -5.60 -32.54
C ARG A 432 -19.82 -4.51 -31.95
N GLN A 433 -19.52 -3.46 -32.73
CA GLN A 433 -18.75 -2.29 -32.27
C GLN A 433 -19.47 -1.55 -31.13
N ALA A 434 -20.79 -1.34 -31.24
CA ALA A 434 -21.57 -0.69 -30.19
C ALA A 434 -21.56 -1.50 -28.87
N VAL A 435 -21.65 -2.83 -28.94
CA VAL A 435 -21.54 -3.72 -27.77
C VAL A 435 -20.13 -3.67 -27.17
N GLN A 436 -19.09 -3.70 -28.01
CA GLN A 436 -17.69 -3.61 -27.57
C GLN A 436 -17.42 -2.28 -26.84
N GLN A 437 -17.86 -1.16 -27.42
CA GLN A 437 -17.69 0.17 -26.84
C GLN A 437 -18.43 0.29 -25.50
N THR A 438 -19.66 -0.21 -25.41
CA THR A 438 -20.45 -0.21 -24.16
C THR A 438 -19.77 -1.06 -23.09
N SER A 439 -19.26 -2.24 -23.46
CA SER A 439 -18.54 -3.14 -22.54
C SER A 439 -17.25 -2.52 -22.01
N LEU A 440 -16.47 -1.87 -22.90
CA LEU A 440 -15.24 -1.18 -22.52
C LEU A 440 -15.52 -0.03 -21.56
N ALA A 441 -16.52 0.79 -21.86
CA ALA A 441 -16.97 1.87 -20.98
C ALA A 441 -17.46 1.32 -19.62
N ALA A 442 -18.18 0.22 -19.62
CA ALA A 442 -18.63 -0.45 -18.39
C ALA A 442 -17.46 -0.91 -17.52
N LEU A 443 -16.47 -1.61 -18.09
CA LEU A 443 -15.30 -2.08 -17.32
C LEU A 443 -14.48 -0.93 -16.73
N ILE A 444 -14.23 0.14 -17.50
CA ILE A 444 -13.48 1.31 -17.04
C ILE A 444 -14.23 2.01 -15.90
N ASN A 445 -15.53 2.22 -16.06
CA ASN A 445 -16.36 2.84 -15.02
C ASN A 445 -16.48 1.95 -13.77
N SER A 446 -16.56 0.63 -13.94
CA SER A 446 -16.54 -0.32 -12.82
C SER A 446 -15.23 -0.27 -12.05
N SER A 447 -14.09 -0.22 -12.74
CA SER A 447 -12.79 -0.06 -12.09
C SER A 447 -12.74 1.21 -11.23
N ARG A 448 -13.23 2.35 -11.75
CA ARG A 448 -13.36 3.59 -10.95
C ARG A 448 -14.28 3.41 -9.75
N ARG A 449 -15.44 2.79 -9.94
CA ARG A 449 -16.42 2.56 -8.87
C ARG A 449 -15.85 1.66 -7.77
N LEU A 450 -15.18 0.57 -8.11
CA LEU A 450 -14.56 -0.34 -7.13
C LEU A 450 -13.50 0.37 -6.26
N ALA A 451 -12.89 1.46 -6.75
CA ALA A 451 -11.99 2.29 -5.96
C ALA A 451 -12.73 3.18 -4.95
N GLN A 452 -13.98 3.54 -5.24
CA GLN A 452 -14.82 4.45 -4.43
C GLN A 452 -15.73 3.72 -3.43
N ILE A 453 -15.92 2.40 -3.57
CA ILE A 453 -16.75 1.61 -2.65
C ILE A 453 -16.13 1.62 -1.24
N GLN A 454 -16.96 1.92 -0.24
CA GLN A 454 -16.61 1.75 1.17
C GLN A 454 -16.63 0.25 1.54
N TRP A 455 -15.57 -0.46 1.17
CA TRP A 455 -15.49 -1.93 1.33
C TRP A 455 -15.70 -2.41 2.76
N ARG A 456 -15.29 -1.62 3.77
CA ARG A 456 -15.53 -1.92 5.19
C ARG A 456 -17.04 -2.01 5.50
N GLU A 457 -17.83 -1.06 5.02
CA GLU A 457 -19.27 -1.03 5.26
C GLU A 457 -19.99 -2.14 4.47
N LEU A 458 -19.59 -2.37 3.21
CA LEU A 458 -20.15 -3.46 2.41
C LEU A 458 -19.83 -4.84 3.02
N PHE A 459 -18.60 -5.02 3.50
CA PHE A 459 -18.17 -6.24 4.19
C PHE A 459 -19.01 -6.49 5.44
N GLU A 460 -19.19 -5.51 6.34
CA GLU A 460 -20.03 -5.69 7.54
C GLU A 460 -21.49 -5.98 7.20
N ALA A 461 -22.04 -5.39 6.14
CA ALA A 461 -23.41 -5.63 5.72
C ALA A 461 -23.63 -7.07 5.17
N THR A 462 -22.61 -7.64 4.53
CA THR A 462 -22.69 -8.93 3.82
C THR A 462 -22.08 -10.10 4.59
N ASN A 463 -21.26 -9.84 5.60
CA ASN A 463 -20.63 -10.87 6.39
C ASN A 463 -21.61 -11.43 7.43
N TRP A 464 -21.91 -12.72 7.30
CA TRP A 464 -22.79 -13.44 8.23
C TRP A 464 -22.19 -13.51 9.64
N ALA A 465 -20.86 -13.59 9.79
CA ALA A 465 -20.18 -13.69 11.07
C ALA A 465 -20.40 -12.44 11.93
N GLU A 466 -20.62 -11.28 11.31
CA GLU A 466 -20.93 -10.04 12.02
C GLU A 466 -22.25 -10.17 12.78
N ARG A 467 -23.29 -10.74 12.15
CA ARG A 467 -24.61 -10.93 12.77
C ARG A 467 -24.58 -11.99 13.87
N GLU A 468 -23.74 -13.01 13.74
CA GLU A 468 -23.60 -14.04 14.77
C GLU A 468 -22.81 -13.54 15.97
N LEU A 469 -21.71 -12.83 15.76
CA LEU A 469 -20.92 -12.23 16.85
C LEU A 469 -21.66 -11.11 17.57
N ALA A 470 -22.58 -10.41 16.89
CA ALA A 470 -23.50 -9.45 17.48
C ALA A 470 -24.42 -10.05 18.57
N ALA A 471 -24.60 -11.38 18.59
CA ALA A 471 -25.31 -12.07 19.68
C ALA A 471 -24.53 -12.15 21.00
N ASP A 472 -23.44 -11.37 21.13
CA ASP A 472 -22.62 -11.22 22.32
C ASP A 472 -23.49 -10.95 23.57
N PRO A 473 -23.42 -11.79 24.63
CA PRO A 473 -24.25 -11.64 25.82
C PRO A 473 -24.07 -10.33 26.58
N ALA A 474 -22.91 -9.67 26.42
CA ALA A 474 -22.61 -8.38 27.01
C ALA A 474 -22.97 -7.18 26.11
N GLY A 475 -23.35 -7.42 24.85
CA GLY A 475 -23.64 -6.38 23.87
C GLY A 475 -22.47 -5.41 23.65
N VAL A 476 -21.22 -5.87 23.83
CA VAL A 476 -20.02 -5.04 23.65
C VAL A 476 -19.56 -5.10 22.20
N TYR A 477 -19.63 -6.28 21.56
CA TYR A 477 -19.15 -6.49 20.19
C TYR A 477 -19.66 -5.44 19.19
N ASP A 478 -20.98 -5.20 19.13
CA ASP A 478 -21.59 -4.22 18.20
C ASP A 478 -21.16 -2.77 18.44
N ARG A 479 -20.67 -2.47 19.64
CA ARG A 479 -20.22 -1.13 20.04
C ARG A 479 -18.70 -0.95 19.87
N GLN A 480 -17.99 -1.96 19.37
CA GLN A 480 -16.55 -1.90 19.11
C GLN A 480 -16.24 -1.22 17.78
N ASP A 481 -15.01 -0.69 17.66
CA ASP A 481 -14.53 -0.18 16.37
C ASP A 481 -14.34 -1.30 15.34
N PHE A 482 -14.24 -0.91 14.07
CA PHE A 482 -14.12 -1.84 12.96
C PHE A 482 -12.90 -2.76 13.13
N GLU A 483 -11.76 -2.19 13.51
CA GLU A 483 -10.48 -2.87 13.67
C GLU A 483 -10.52 -3.92 14.80
N THR A 484 -11.19 -3.63 15.91
CA THR A 484 -11.37 -4.61 17.00
C THR A 484 -12.28 -5.75 16.58
N ARG A 485 -13.40 -5.45 15.92
CA ARG A 485 -14.31 -6.47 15.37
C ARG A 485 -13.60 -7.34 14.33
N ASP A 486 -12.76 -6.73 13.49
CA ASP A 486 -11.97 -7.45 12.51
C ASP A 486 -10.97 -8.41 13.15
N ARG A 487 -10.29 -8.01 14.24
CA ARG A 487 -9.44 -8.92 15.01
C ARG A 487 -10.20 -10.10 15.61
N CYS A 488 -11.42 -9.89 16.08
CA CYS A 488 -12.28 -10.98 16.53
C CYS A 488 -12.59 -11.95 15.38
N ARG A 489 -12.93 -11.44 14.20
CA ARG A 489 -13.18 -12.24 12.99
C ARG A 489 -11.93 -13.00 12.54
N SER A 490 -10.75 -12.35 12.53
CA SER A 490 -9.48 -13.02 12.24
C SER A 490 -9.12 -14.10 13.26
N ALA A 491 -9.46 -13.92 14.54
CA ALA A 491 -9.27 -14.97 15.54
C ALA A 491 -10.14 -16.20 15.27
N VAL A 492 -11.37 -16.01 14.78
CA VAL A 492 -12.23 -17.12 14.32
C VAL A 492 -11.58 -17.86 13.16
N GLU A 493 -11.07 -17.14 12.16
CA GLU A 493 -10.37 -17.72 11.01
C GLU A 493 -9.13 -18.51 11.43
N GLU A 494 -8.28 -17.95 12.30
CA GLU A 494 -7.09 -18.61 12.83
C GLU A 494 -7.43 -19.92 13.56
N ILE A 495 -8.44 -19.90 14.44
CA ILE A 495 -8.89 -21.10 15.16
C ILE A 495 -9.52 -22.11 14.20
N ALA A 496 -10.22 -21.66 13.15
CA ALA A 496 -10.78 -22.53 12.11
C ALA A 496 -9.68 -23.23 11.31
N LEU A 497 -8.53 -22.59 11.11
CA LEU A 497 -7.38 -23.20 10.45
C LEU A 497 -6.68 -24.22 11.34
N TRP A 498 -6.67 -24.01 12.66
CA TRP A 498 -6.03 -24.92 13.61
C TRP A 498 -6.94 -26.10 14.00
N SER A 499 -8.24 -25.96 13.82
CA SER A 499 -9.24 -26.99 14.13
C SER A 499 -9.80 -27.65 12.86
N ARG A 500 -10.66 -28.65 13.03
CA ARG A 500 -11.49 -29.21 11.95
C ARG A 500 -12.91 -28.62 11.94
N SER A 501 -13.14 -27.59 12.75
CA SER A 501 -14.43 -26.95 12.94
C SER A 501 -14.68 -25.85 11.91
N SER A 502 -15.95 -25.60 11.59
CA SER A 502 -16.33 -24.45 10.75
C SER A 502 -16.22 -23.14 11.54
N GLU A 503 -16.15 -22.02 10.81
CA GLU A 503 -16.15 -20.67 11.41
C GLU A 503 -17.41 -20.44 12.27
N GLN A 504 -18.56 -20.95 11.82
CA GLN A 504 -19.84 -20.91 12.55
C GLN A 504 -19.78 -21.69 13.88
N GLU A 505 -19.18 -22.88 13.87
CA GLU A 505 -19.04 -23.67 15.09
C GLU A 505 -18.16 -22.95 16.12
N ILE A 506 -17.08 -22.30 15.67
CA ILE A 506 -16.18 -21.55 16.56
C ILE A 506 -16.89 -20.36 17.19
N ILE A 507 -17.64 -19.60 16.41
CA ILE A 507 -18.46 -18.48 16.92
C ILE A 507 -19.48 -19.00 17.94
N GLY A 508 -20.19 -20.08 17.62
CA GLY A 508 -21.14 -20.71 18.54
C GLY A 508 -20.51 -21.18 19.86
N ARG A 509 -19.30 -21.75 19.82
CA ARG A 509 -18.54 -22.15 21.02
C ARG A 509 -18.09 -20.94 21.84
N ALA A 510 -17.61 -19.88 21.18
CA ALA A 510 -17.22 -18.64 21.86
C ALA A 510 -18.42 -17.98 22.56
N LEU A 511 -19.58 -17.94 21.90
CA LEU A 511 -20.84 -17.47 22.49
C LEU A 511 -21.28 -18.32 23.68
N THR A 512 -21.18 -19.65 23.57
CA THR A 512 -21.53 -20.56 24.69
C THR A 512 -20.65 -20.31 25.91
N LEU A 513 -19.34 -20.11 25.71
CA LEU A 513 -18.41 -19.79 26.78
C LEU A 513 -18.73 -18.41 27.41
N ALA A 514 -19.03 -17.41 26.57
CA ALA A 514 -19.44 -16.08 27.03
C ALA A 514 -20.76 -16.11 27.83
N GLN A 515 -21.73 -16.92 27.41
CA GLN A 515 -22.99 -17.08 28.14
C GLN A 515 -22.79 -17.72 29.52
N ALA A 516 -21.81 -18.62 29.65
CA ALA A 516 -21.45 -19.26 30.91
C ALA A 516 -20.57 -18.37 31.82
N GLY A 517 -20.08 -17.24 31.32
CA GLY A 517 -19.26 -16.29 32.09
C GLY A 517 -20.03 -15.68 33.25
N GLN A 518 -19.37 -15.52 34.40
CA GLN A 518 -19.96 -14.93 35.61
C GLN A 518 -19.68 -13.42 35.69
N ASP A 519 -18.47 -13.02 35.32
CA ASP A 519 -18.02 -11.62 35.35
C ASP A 519 -18.35 -10.89 34.05
N GLU A 520 -18.54 -9.58 34.12
CA GLU A 520 -18.80 -8.69 32.99
C GLU A 520 -17.81 -8.88 31.82
N VAL A 521 -16.53 -9.15 32.14
CA VAL A 521 -15.46 -9.40 31.17
C VAL A 521 -15.61 -10.79 30.54
N THR A 522 -15.83 -11.82 31.36
CA THR A 522 -15.99 -13.20 30.88
C THR A 522 -17.30 -13.41 30.14
N ARG A 523 -18.26 -12.49 30.26
CA ARG A 523 -19.51 -12.51 29.49
C ARG A 523 -19.40 -11.96 28.08
N GLN A 524 -18.21 -11.50 27.68
CA GLN A 524 -17.94 -10.95 26.35
C GLN A 524 -17.34 -12.01 25.43
N VAL A 525 -17.85 -12.10 24.20
CA VAL A 525 -17.29 -12.98 23.17
C VAL A 525 -15.84 -12.60 22.84
N GLY A 526 -15.53 -11.30 22.79
CA GLY A 526 -14.18 -10.80 22.52
C GLY A 526 -13.12 -11.32 23.50
N TYR A 527 -13.50 -11.60 24.76
CA TYR A 527 -12.58 -12.15 25.75
C TYR A 527 -12.03 -13.54 25.36
N TYR A 528 -12.87 -14.37 24.73
CA TYR A 528 -12.49 -15.71 24.28
C TYR A 528 -11.84 -15.73 22.90
N LEU A 529 -11.96 -14.66 22.12
CA LEU A 529 -11.36 -14.56 20.78
C LEU A 529 -9.98 -13.91 20.83
N ILE A 530 -9.84 -12.77 21.51
CA ILE A 530 -8.66 -11.91 21.41
C ILE A 530 -7.94 -11.62 22.75
N ASP A 531 -8.43 -12.14 23.89
CA ASP A 531 -7.85 -11.94 25.24
C ASP A 531 -7.59 -13.31 25.93
N ALA A 532 -7.39 -13.31 27.25
CA ALA A 532 -6.98 -14.44 28.06
C ALA A 532 -7.95 -15.64 28.06
N GLY A 533 -9.19 -15.48 27.56
CA GLY A 533 -10.13 -16.59 27.36
C GLY A 533 -9.78 -17.50 26.18
N ARG A 534 -8.90 -17.06 25.28
CA ARG A 534 -8.55 -17.78 24.04
C ARG A 534 -8.11 -19.24 24.22
N PRO A 535 -7.26 -19.61 25.20
CA PRO A 535 -6.90 -21.01 25.43
C PRO A 535 -8.08 -21.91 25.86
N ALA A 536 -9.16 -21.35 26.40
CA ALA A 536 -10.37 -22.11 26.71
C ALA A 536 -11.15 -22.45 25.44
N LEU A 537 -11.27 -21.48 24.51
CA LEU A 537 -11.92 -21.69 23.22
C LEU A 537 -11.16 -22.70 22.36
N GLU A 538 -9.83 -22.59 22.31
CA GLU A 538 -8.97 -23.52 21.56
C GLU A 538 -9.10 -24.98 22.05
N ARG A 539 -9.24 -25.18 23.37
CA ARG A 539 -9.52 -26.51 23.94
C ARG A 539 -10.92 -27.00 23.59
N ALA A 540 -11.92 -26.11 23.63
CA ALA A 540 -13.30 -26.44 23.30
C ALA A 540 -13.50 -26.83 21.82
N THR A 541 -12.64 -26.34 20.92
CA THR A 541 -12.66 -26.64 19.47
C THR A 541 -11.63 -27.68 19.05
N HIS A 542 -10.88 -28.25 20.01
CA HIS A 542 -9.76 -29.17 19.76
C HIS A 542 -8.74 -28.63 18.73
N ALA A 543 -8.46 -27.32 18.79
CA ALA A 543 -7.53 -26.65 17.90
C ALA A 543 -6.09 -27.16 18.09
N LYS A 544 -5.43 -27.53 17.00
CA LYS A 544 -4.01 -27.90 16.95
C LYS A 544 -3.16 -26.64 16.78
N VAL A 545 -3.00 -25.91 17.87
CA VAL A 545 -2.25 -24.64 17.90
C VAL A 545 -0.78 -24.89 17.46
N PRO A 546 -0.23 -24.10 16.51
CA PRO A 546 1.14 -24.27 16.05
C PRO A 546 2.19 -24.14 17.17
N VAL A 547 3.33 -24.82 17.02
CA VAL A 547 4.44 -24.75 18.00
C VAL A 547 4.98 -23.31 18.13
N ALA A 548 5.01 -22.56 17.02
CA ALA A 548 5.44 -21.16 17.03
C ALA A 548 4.53 -20.27 17.90
N GLU A 549 3.25 -20.57 18.01
CA GLU A 549 2.33 -19.82 18.87
C GLU A 549 2.49 -20.22 20.35
N HIS A 550 2.75 -21.50 20.61
CA HIS A 550 3.11 -21.95 21.96
C HIS A 550 4.39 -21.30 22.47
N SER A 551 5.43 -21.18 21.64
CA SER A 551 6.69 -20.54 22.05
C SER A 551 6.53 -19.05 22.33
N ARG A 552 5.71 -18.33 21.54
CA ARG A 552 5.37 -16.92 21.81
C ARG A 552 4.62 -16.75 23.13
N ARG A 553 3.66 -17.62 23.44
CA ARG A 553 2.94 -17.60 24.72
C ARG A 553 3.85 -17.93 25.89
N TRP A 554 4.74 -18.92 25.72
CA TRP A 554 5.75 -19.24 26.71
C TRP A 554 6.65 -18.02 26.99
N LEU A 555 7.11 -17.35 25.92
CA LEU A 555 7.93 -16.14 26.02
C LEU A 555 7.22 -15.03 26.80
N ARG A 556 5.94 -14.76 26.55
CA ARG A 556 5.13 -13.78 27.30
C ARG A 556 4.92 -14.20 28.76
N SER A 557 4.57 -15.46 29.00
CA SER A 557 4.35 -15.96 30.37
C SER A 557 5.62 -15.99 31.24
N HIS A 558 6.80 -15.99 30.62
CA HIS A 558 8.11 -15.97 31.29
C HIS A 558 8.94 -14.75 30.86
N ALA A 559 8.28 -13.62 30.56
CA ALA A 559 8.87 -12.44 29.96
C ALA A 559 10.15 -11.96 30.67
N ALA A 560 10.10 -11.80 32.00
CA ALA A 560 11.24 -11.33 32.79
C ALA A 560 12.45 -12.29 32.67
N LEU A 561 12.22 -13.59 32.87
CA LEU A 561 13.28 -14.60 32.77
C LEU A 561 13.87 -14.66 31.36
N ALA A 562 13.03 -14.61 30.33
CA ALA A 562 13.49 -14.68 28.95
C ALA A 562 14.26 -13.42 28.54
N TYR A 563 13.79 -12.23 28.91
CA TYR A 563 14.44 -10.96 28.60
C TYR A 563 15.77 -10.83 29.33
N PHE A 564 15.78 -10.88 30.67
CA PHE A 564 17.01 -10.71 31.45
C PHE A 564 17.95 -11.90 31.28
N GLY A 565 17.44 -13.12 31.12
CA GLY A 565 18.25 -14.30 30.86
C GLY A 565 18.95 -14.25 29.51
N SER A 566 18.25 -13.88 28.43
CA SER A 566 18.88 -13.72 27.10
C SER A 566 19.88 -12.56 27.07
N PHE A 567 19.54 -11.43 27.69
CA PHE A 567 20.46 -10.31 27.87
C PHE A 567 21.75 -10.72 28.60
N LEU A 568 21.62 -11.41 29.74
CA LEU A 568 22.77 -11.84 30.54
C LEU A 568 23.64 -12.84 29.77
N LEU A 569 23.02 -13.86 29.16
CA LEU A 569 23.73 -14.88 28.39
C LEU A 569 24.46 -14.27 27.19
N LEU A 570 23.82 -13.37 26.46
CA LEU A 570 24.41 -12.71 25.30
C LEU A 570 25.56 -11.78 25.71
N THR A 571 25.39 -11.02 26.80
CA THR A 571 26.46 -10.18 27.36
C THR A 571 27.66 -11.04 27.76
N ILE A 572 27.44 -12.13 28.49
CA ILE A 572 28.51 -13.06 28.88
C ILE A 572 29.18 -13.65 27.64
N ALA A 573 28.42 -14.07 26.62
CA ALA A 573 29.00 -14.61 25.39
C ALA A 573 29.86 -13.60 24.64
N LEU A 574 29.39 -12.36 24.51
CA LEU A 574 30.10 -11.27 23.83
C LEU A 574 31.38 -10.83 24.57
N VAL A 575 31.40 -10.92 25.91
CA VAL A 575 32.60 -10.67 26.71
C VAL A 575 33.55 -11.88 26.71
N ALA A 576 33.03 -13.09 26.96
CA ALA A 576 33.85 -14.28 27.15
C ALA A 576 34.51 -14.77 25.86
N ALA A 577 33.83 -14.71 24.71
CA ALA A 577 34.38 -15.19 23.44
C ALA A 577 35.74 -14.53 23.06
N PRO A 578 35.87 -13.18 23.04
CA PRO A 578 37.15 -12.55 22.75
C PRO A 578 38.18 -12.77 23.85
N LEU A 579 37.77 -12.81 25.13
CA LEU A 579 38.71 -13.07 26.25
C LEU A 579 39.29 -14.48 26.19
N LEU A 580 38.47 -15.51 25.93
CA LEU A 580 38.93 -16.89 25.77
C LEU A 580 39.88 -17.03 24.58
N PHE A 581 39.65 -16.28 23.50
CA PHE A 581 40.52 -16.27 22.32
C PHE A 581 41.92 -15.73 22.63
N VAL A 582 42.05 -14.70 23.47
CA VAL A 582 43.36 -14.09 23.82
C VAL A 582 43.94 -14.60 25.14
N ALA A 583 43.24 -15.45 25.89
CA ALA A 583 43.60 -15.85 27.25
C ALA A 583 45.01 -16.48 27.37
N GLN A 584 45.53 -17.11 26.32
CA GLN A 584 46.87 -17.71 26.29
C GLN A 584 47.96 -16.72 25.85
N SER A 585 47.59 -15.56 25.32
CA SER A 585 48.51 -14.58 24.70
C SER A 585 48.77 -13.36 25.57
N VAL A 586 48.01 -13.14 26.64
CA VAL A 586 48.12 -11.97 27.53
C VAL A 586 48.07 -12.35 29.01
N PRO A 587 48.72 -11.56 29.90
CA PRO A 587 48.65 -11.77 31.34
C PRO A 587 47.22 -11.65 31.90
N THR A 588 46.92 -12.37 32.98
CA THR A 588 45.59 -12.42 33.61
C THR A 588 45.05 -11.05 34.03
N LEU A 589 45.91 -10.15 34.50
CA LEU A 589 45.50 -8.78 34.87
C LEU A 589 45.05 -7.97 33.64
N THR A 590 45.76 -8.08 32.52
CA THR A 590 45.40 -7.44 31.26
C THR A 590 44.08 -8.00 30.72
N LEU A 591 43.90 -9.32 30.84
CA LEU A 591 42.65 -10.00 30.46
C LEU A 591 41.46 -9.50 31.29
N ALA A 592 41.64 -9.34 32.60
CA ALA A 592 40.62 -8.79 33.50
C ALA A 592 40.27 -7.33 33.14
N LEU A 593 41.26 -6.50 32.86
CA LEU A 593 41.04 -5.10 32.45
C LEU A 593 40.27 -5.01 31.12
N LEU A 594 40.64 -5.83 30.13
CA LEU A 594 39.90 -5.93 28.87
C LEU A 594 38.46 -6.38 29.08
N GLY A 595 38.23 -7.34 29.98
CA GLY A 595 36.90 -7.80 30.35
C GLY A 595 36.03 -6.70 30.94
N VAL A 596 36.58 -5.86 31.82
CA VAL A 596 35.87 -4.70 32.38
C VAL A 596 35.55 -3.66 31.30
N LEU A 597 36.51 -3.37 30.41
CA LEU A 597 36.33 -2.37 29.35
C LEU A 597 35.28 -2.80 28.29
N ILE A 598 35.22 -4.08 27.95
CA ILE A 598 34.27 -4.59 26.95
C ILE A 598 32.87 -4.82 27.51
N LEU A 599 32.72 -4.93 28.84
CA LEU A 599 31.44 -5.26 29.48
C LEU A 599 30.31 -4.28 29.12
N LEU A 600 30.57 -2.98 29.21
CA LEU A 600 29.57 -1.95 28.91
C LEU A 600 29.13 -1.97 27.43
N PRO A 601 30.01 -1.86 26.43
CA PRO A 601 29.60 -1.91 25.03
C PRO A 601 28.99 -3.26 24.64
N ALA A 602 29.45 -4.37 25.21
CA ALA A 602 28.84 -5.68 24.99
C ALA A 602 27.42 -5.76 25.55
N SER A 603 27.17 -5.17 26.73
CA SER A 603 25.83 -5.13 27.33
C SER A 603 24.86 -4.30 26.50
N GLU A 604 25.29 -3.15 25.97
CA GLU A 604 24.45 -2.32 25.09
C GLU A 604 24.09 -3.06 23.80
N LEU A 605 25.08 -3.71 23.17
CA LEU A 605 24.84 -4.53 21.99
C LEU A 605 23.89 -5.70 22.28
N ALA A 606 23.99 -6.31 23.47
CA ALA A 606 23.10 -7.37 23.89
C ALA A 606 21.66 -6.87 24.05
N VAL A 607 21.44 -5.70 24.66
CA VAL A 607 20.10 -5.08 24.77
C VAL A 607 19.52 -4.82 23.37
N LEU A 608 20.28 -4.22 22.47
CA LEU A 608 19.82 -3.94 21.10
C LEU A 608 19.43 -5.22 20.35
N ALA A 609 20.26 -6.27 20.46
CA ALA A 609 20.00 -7.56 19.81
C ALA A 609 18.77 -8.27 20.40
N VAL A 610 18.60 -8.26 21.72
CA VAL A 610 17.42 -8.85 22.39
C VAL A 610 16.16 -8.07 22.01
N ASN A 611 16.19 -6.74 22.03
CA ASN A 611 15.08 -5.89 21.61
C ASN A 611 14.69 -6.17 20.16
N HIS A 612 15.66 -6.25 19.25
CA HIS A 612 15.40 -6.59 17.85
C HIS A 612 14.79 -7.99 17.70
N PHE A 613 15.30 -8.99 18.43
CA PHE A 613 14.75 -10.33 18.41
C PHE A 613 13.29 -10.36 18.88
N VAL A 614 12.97 -9.64 19.96
CA VAL A 614 11.61 -9.51 20.48
C VAL A 614 10.66 -8.93 19.43
N THR A 615 11.04 -7.83 18.77
CA THR A 615 10.17 -7.15 17.78
C THR A 615 10.00 -7.93 16.48
N VAL A 616 10.91 -8.87 16.16
CA VAL A 616 10.77 -9.80 15.02
C VAL A 616 9.88 -11.00 15.37
N VAL A 617 9.96 -11.51 16.59
CA VAL A 617 9.26 -12.74 17.01
C VAL A 617 7.82 -12.46 17.43
N LEU A 618 7.59 -11.36 18.15
CA LEU A 618 6.30 -10.96 18.68
C LEU A 618 5.64 -9.94 17.73
N LYS A 619 4.33 -10.14 17.50
CA LYS A 619 3.53 -9.18 16.74
C LYS A 619 3.12 -8.00 17.65
N PRO A 620 3.06 -6.77 17.13
CA PRO A 620 2.56 -5.61 17.87
C PRO A 620 1.18 -5.88 18.48
N GLU A 621 1.03 -5.66 19.78
CA GLU A 621 -0.24 -5.81 20.46
C GLU A 621 -1.10 -4.54 20.31
N LEU A 622 -2.21 -4.67 19.59
CA LEU A 622 -3.22 -3.62 19.51
C LEU A 622 -4.19 -3.74 20.68
N LEU A 623 -4.48 -2.63 21.33
CA LEU A 623 -5.52 -2.57 22.35
C LEU A 623 -6.91 -2.46 21.69
N PRO A 624 -7.91 -3.27 22.12
CA PRO A 624 -9.28 -3.20 21.60
C PRO A 624 -9.95 -1.86 21.96
N LYS A 625 -10.87 -1.38 21.11
CA LYS A 625 -11.45 -0.04 21.24
C LYS A 625 -12.96 -0.05 21.00
N MET A 626 -13.66 0.86 21.68
CA MET A 626 -15.07 1.16 21.44
C MET A 626 -15.24 2.05 20.19
N PHE A 627 -16.46 2.19 19.67
CA PHE A 627 -16.78 3.06 18.54
C PHE A 627 -17.70 4.21 18.96
N PHE A 628 -17.14 5.42 19.08
CA PHE A 628 -17.86 6.63 19.44
C PHE A 628 -17.91 7.67 18.31
N LYS A 629 -17.42 7.33 17.11
CA LYS A 629 -17.35 8.28 15.98
C LYS A 629 -18.71 8.81 15.52
N LYS A 630 -19.75 7.97 15.53
CA LYS A 630 -21.11 8.35 15.10
C LYS A 630 -21.96 8.90 16.26
N SER A 631 -21.91 8.27 17.44
CA SER A 631 -22.72 8.64 18.61
C SER A 631 -22.15 9.79 19.44
N GLY A 632 -20.86 10.09 19.31
CA GLY A 632 -20.13 10.94 20.26
C GLY A 632 -19.71 10.16 21.51
N ILE A 633 -18.91 10.82 22.36
CA ILE A 633 -18.47 10.29 23.65
C ILE A 633 -19.67 10.25 24.62
N PRO A 634 -20.00 9.09 25.21
CA PRO A 634 -21.08 8.97 26.18
C PRO A 634 -20.83 9.73 27.49
N ASP A 635 -21.88 10.02 28.26
CA ASP A 635 -21.79 10.77 29.52
C ASP A 635 -20.95 10.05 30.59
N ASP A 636 -20.99 8.72 30.61
CA ASP A 636 -20.20 7.88 31.52
C ASP A 636 -18.70 7.82 31.17
N CYS A 637 -18.31 8.46 30.06
CA CYS A 637 -16.94 8.57 29.55
C CYS A 637 -16.52 10.05 29.44
N ARG A 638 -17.17 10.95 30.20
CA ARG A 638 -16.81 12.36 30.23
C ARG A 638 -15.33 12.53 30.59
N THR A 639 -14.65 13.33 29.81
CA THR A 639 -13.18 13.42 29.82
C THR A 639 -12.71 14.86 29.90
N LEU A 640 -11.71 15.12 30.75
CA LEU A 640 -11.04 16.41 30.84
C LEU A 640 -9.64 16.33 30.23
N VAL A 641 -9.36 17.17 29.24
CA VAL A 641 -8.01 17.40 28.71
C VAL A 641 -7.35 18.48 29.55
N VAL A 642 -6.15 18.19 30.05
CA VAL A 642 -5.41 19.02 30.99
C VAL A 642 -4.03 19.31 30.40
N VAL A 643 -3.68 20.59 30.35
CA VAL A 643 -2.36 21.05 29.92
C VAL A 643 -1.68 21.76 31.10
N PRO A 644 -0.69 21.11 31.75
CA PRO A 644 0.09 21.74 32.80
C PRO A 644 0.97 22.87 32.23
N THR A 645 0.75 24.10 32.69
CA THR A 645 1.38 25.31 32.17
C THR A 645 1.98 26.15 33.28
N VAL A 646 3.14 26.79 33.05
CA VAL A 646 3.68 27.79 33.98
C VAL A 646 3.39 29.18 33.40
N LEU A 647 2.79 30.05 34.20
CA LEU A 647 2.51 31.44 33.82
C LEU A 647 3.79 32.25 33.96
N THR A 648 4.31 32.75 32.83
CA THR A 648 5.61 33.44 32.76
C THR A 648 5.51 34.85 32.20
N ALA A 649 4.86 35.01 31.05
CA ALA A 649 4.72 36.29 30.36
C ALA A 649 3.37 36.40 29.63
N PRO A 650 2.81 37.60 29.44
CA PRO A 650 1.51 37.80 28.78
C PRO A 650 1.41 37.12 27.39
N GLU A 651 2.45 37.27 26.56
CA GLU A 651 2.51 36.66 25.22
C GLU A 651 2.52 35.13 25.26
N ALA A 652 3.26 34.55 26.23
CA ALA A 652 3.29 33.11 26.43
C ALA A 652 1.92 32.58 26.83
N ILE A 653 1.21 33.29 27.73
CA ILE A 653 -0.15 32.93 28.16
C ILE A 653 -1.13 32.99 26.97
N ALA A 654 -1.05 34.04 26.14
CA ALA A 654 -1.86 34.15 24.93
C ALA A 654 -1.61 33.01 23.93
N ASN A 655 -0.35 32.61 23.76
CA ASN A 655 0.02 31.46 22.92
C ASN A 655 -0.54 30.14 23.49
N GLU A 656 -0.52 29.94 24.80
CA GLU A 656 -1.12 28.74 25.44
C GLU A 656 -2.63 28.67 25.24
N LEU A 657 -3.34 29.79 25.40
CA LEU A 657 -4.77 29.88 25.12
C LEU A 657 -5.09 29.56 23.66
N THR A 658 -4.29 30.08 22.73
CA THR A 658 -4.41 29.77 21.29
C THR A 658 -4.18 28.29 21.04
N ARG A 659 -3.15 27.69 21.64
CA ARG A 659 -2.88 26.25 21.53
C ARG A 659 -4.00 25.40 22.12
N LEU A 660 -4.59 25.81 23.23
CA LEU A 660 -5.74 25.15 23.83
C LEU A 660 -6.97 25.19 22.91
N GLU A 661 -7.22 26.32 22.26
CA GLU A 661 -8.28 26.47 21.26
C GLU A 661 -8.08 25.53 20.07
N ILE A 662 -6.85 25.43 19.54
CA ILE A 662 -6.51 24.50 18.45
C ILE A 662 -6.81 23.05 18.85
N ARG A 663 -6.47 22.65 20.09
CA ARG A 663 -6.76 21.29 20.61
C ARG A 663 -8.27 21.01 20.63
N PHE A 664 -9.07 22.00 21.04
CA PHE A 664 -10.53 21.93 21.02
C PHE A 664 -11.09 21.82 19.61
N LEU A 665 -10.65 22.66 18.67
CA LEU A 665 -11.10 22.65 17.27
C LEU A 665 -10.80 21.30 16.58
N GLY A 666 -9.71 20.62 16.97
CA GLY A 666 -9.42 19.26 16.53
C GLY A 666 -10.31 18.18 17.16
N ASN A 667 -10.97 18.45 18.29
CA ASN A 667 -11.66 17.45 19.10
C ASN A 667 -12.96 18.03 19.74
N THR A 668 -13.98 18.27 18.91
CA THR A 668 -15.20 19.00 19.29
C THR A 668 -16.32 18.16 19.92
N ASN A 669 -16.00 17.07 20.63
CA ASN A 669 -17.02 16.20 21.24
C ASN A 669 -17.68 16.85 22.46
N ALA A 670 -18.98 16.60 22.66
CA ALA A 670 -19.76 17.25 23.71
C ALA A 670 -19.37 16.85 25.15
N ASN A 671 -18.82 15.65 25.36
CA ASN A 671 -18.33 15.20 26.68
C ASN A 671 -16.81 15.31 26.83
N LEU A 672 -16.19 16.20 26.06
CA LEU A 672 -14.78 16.52 26.15
C LEU A 672 -14.60 17.97 26.58
N CYS A 673 -13.91 18.16 27.70
CA CYS A 673 -13.59 19.47 28.27
C CYS A 673 -12.09 19.73 28.18
N PHE A 674 -11.68 21.01 28.19
CA PHE A 674 -10.28 21.42 28.04
C PHE A 674 -9.88 22.35 29.18
N SER A 675 -8.65 22.23 29.67
CA SER A 675 -8.20 23.04 30.79
C SER A 675 -6.72 23.40 30.74
N LEU A 676 -6.40 24.58 31.27
CA LEU A 676 -5.05 24.92 31.68
C LEU A 676 -4.90 24.63 33.17
N LEU A 677 -3.83 23.95 33.54
CA LEU A 677 -3.48 23.64 34.92
C LEU A 677 -2.19 24.39 35.29
N THR A 678 -2.36 25.51 35.97
CA THR A 678 -1.38 26.59 36.00
C THR A 678 -0.67 26.74 37.34
N ASP A 679 0.64 26.96 37.27
CA ASP A 679 1.47 27.43 38.39
C ASP A 679 2.12 28.76 37.99
N PHE A 680 2.58 29.53 38.97
CA PHE A 680 3.55 30.59 38.71
C PHE A 680 4.98 30.05 38.58
N ALA A 681 5.86 30.83 37.95
CA ALA A 681 7.28 30.54 37.90
C ALA A 681 7.93 30.57 39.30
N ASP A 682 8.99 29.78 39.49
CA ASP A 682 9.77 29.72 40.73
C ASP A 682 10.25 31.12 41.16
N ALA A 683 10.02 31.49 42.43
CA ALA A 683 10.25 32.85 42.92
C ALA A 683 10.90 32.88 44.32
N PRO A 684 11.58 33.98 44.71
CA PRO A 684 12.13 34.15 46.05
C PRO A 684 11.05 34.46 47.11
N GLN A 685 9.85 34.86 46.70
CA GLN A 685 8.72 35.21 47.56
C GLN A 685 7.48 34.40 47.16
N GLN A 686 6.55 34.20 48.10
CA GLN A 686 5.32 33.44 47.85
C GLN A 686 4.45 34.10 46.78
N SER A 687 4.33 35.43 46.84
CA SER A 687 3.60 36.27 45.88
C SER A 687 4.56 37.29 45.27
N MET A 688 4.45 37.49 43.96
CA MET A 688 5.14 38.51 43.17
C MET A 688 4.11 39.55 42.68
N SER A 689 4.57 40.73 42.26
CA SER A 689 3.70 41.82 41.79
C SER A 689 2.91 41.48 40.52
N GLU A 690 3.50 40.67 39.64
CA GLU A 690 3.00 40.32 38.31
C GLU A 690 1.98 39.17 38.34
N ASP A 691 1.94 38.41 39.44
CA ASP A 691 1.14 37.18 39.56
C ASP A 691 -0.36 37.43 39.31
N ALA A 692 -0.90 38.52 39.87
CA ALA A 692 -2.30 38.88 39.73
C ALA A 692 -2.67 39.23 38.28
N GLU A 693 -1.77 39.91 37.57
CA GLU A 693 -1.96 40.24 36.15
C GLU A 693 -1.96 38.96 35.29
N PHE A 694 -0.99 38.07 35.50
CA PHE A 694 -0.89 36.83 34.73
C PHE A 694 -2.10 35.91 34.92
N LEU A 695 -2.56 35.79 36.16
CA LEU A 695 -3.75 35.00 36.47
C LEU A 695 -5.00 35.60 35.82
N GLU A 696 -5.15 36.92 35.85
CA GLU A 696 -6.29 37.62 35.24
C GLU A 696 -6.30 37.50 33.71
N ILE A 697 -5.14 37.56 33.05
CA ILE A 697 -5.02 37.31 31.60
C ILE A 697 -5.50 35.90 31.25
N ALA A 698 -5.04 34.89 32.00
CA ALA A 698 -5.45 33.50 31.80
C ALA A 698 -6.97 33.33 32.04
N ARG A 699 -7.51 33.93 33.12
CA ARG A 699 -8.93 33.89 33.48
C ARG A 699 -9.81 34.46 32.36
N ARG A 700 -9.51 35.69 31.92
CA ARG A 700 -10.22 36.34 30.81
C ARG A 700 -10.12 35.55 29.51
N GLY A 701 -8.96 34.98 29.22
CA GLY A 701 -8.77 34.14 28.04
C GLY A 701 -9.67 32.90 28.02
N ILE A 702 -9.82 32.22 29.15
CA ILE A 702 -10.69 31.05 29.30
C ILE A 702 -12.17 31.45 29.22
N GLU A 703 -12.56 32.56 29.83
CA GLU A 703 -13.93 33.11 29.71
C GLU A 703 -14.26 33.49 28.27
N GLU A 704 -13.32 34.08 27.55
CA GLU A 704 -13.46 34.40 26.13
C GLU A 704 -13.63 33.15 25.26
N LEU A 705 -12.86 32.10 25.54
CA LEU A 705 -13.00 30.82 24.83
C LEU A 705 -14.38 30.19 25.07
N ASN A 706 -14.86 30.18 26.33
CA ASN A 706 -16.21 29.73 26.66
C ASN A 706 -17.30 30.59 26.00
N ARG A 707 -17.08 31.91 25.89
CA ARG A 707 -18.02 32.81 25.19
C ARG A 707 -18.11 32.50 23.70
N ARG A 708 -16.98 32.18 23.06
CA ARG A 708 -16.91 31.88 21.61
C ARG A 708 -17.41 30.48 21.24
N HIS A 709 -17.13 29.47 22.07
CA HIS A 709 -17.34 28.06 21.72
C HIS A 709 -18.41 27.34 22.55
N GLY A 710 -19.05 28.06 23.47
CA GLY A 710 -20.08 27.56 24.38
C GLY A 710 -19.59 27.44 25.82
N ALA A 711 -20.47 27.76 26.77
CA ALA A 711 -20.16 27.71 28.19
C ALA A 711 -19.82 26.27 28.65
N GLY A 712 -18.88 26.15 29.60
CA GLY A 712 -18.53 24.87 30.20
C GLY A 712 -17.56 24.00 29.40
N ARG A 713 -16.88 24.57 28.40
CA ARG A 713 -15.91 23.84 27.56
C ARG A 713 -14.47 23.97 28.05
N PHE A 714 -14.14 25.15 28.57
CA PHE A 714 -12.80 25.54 28.98
C PHE A 714 -12.73 25.85 30.46
N PHE A 715 -11.65 25.42 31.12
CA PHE A 715 -11.44 25.58 32.55
C PHE A 715 -10.04 26.11 32.85
N LEU A 716 -9.92 26.89 33.90
CA LEU A 716 -8.64 27.31 34.47
C LEU A 716 -8.52 26.74 35.87
N PHE A 717 -7.51 25.92 36.10
CA PHE A 717 -7.09 25.51 37.42
C PHE A 717 -5.80 26.25 37.76
N HIS A 718 -5.73 26.81 38.96
CA HIS A 718 -4.57 27.56 39.42
C HIS A 718 -4.28 27.28 40.88
N ARG A 719 -2.98 27.17 41.21
CA ARG A 719 -2.51 27.04 42.58
C ARG A 719 -1.34 27.97 42.86
N GLY A 720 -1.24 28.37 44.13
CA GLY A 720 -0.16 29.23 44.63
C GLY A 720 1.18 28.50 44.78
N ARG A 721 2.23 29.27 45.07
CA ARG A 721 3.56 28.71 45.37
C ARG A 721 3.62 28.21 46.82
N ALA A 722 4.36 27.13 47.03
CA ALA A 722 4.74 26.59 48.33
C ALA A 722 6.26 26.68 48.53
N TRP A 723 6.71 26.84 49.77
CA TRP A 723 8.14 26.88 50.09
C TRP A 723 8.77 25.49 49.88
N SER A 724 9.89 25.45 49.16
CA SER A 724 10.70 24.24 48.97
C SER A 724 12.04 24.39 49.68
N GLU A 725 12.30 23.52 50.66
CA GLU A 725 13.56 23.47 51.38
C GLU A 725 14.74 23.06 50.48
N SER A 726 14.50 22.15 49.52
CA SER A 726 15.55 21.64 48.63
C SER A 726 15.98 22.69 47.59
N GLU A 727 15.02 23.44 47.04
CA GLU A 727 15.28 24.47 46.03
C GLU A 727 15.53 25.86 46.64
N ARG A 728 15.26 26.02 47.95
CA ARG A 728 15.33 27.29 48.71
C ARG A 728 14.55 28.43 48.05
N ARG A 729 13.39 28.09 47.48
CA ARG A 729 12.52 29.00 46.71
C ARG A 729 11.07 28.61 46.90
N TRP A 730 10.18 29.56 46.60
CA TRP A 730 8.76 29.33 46.45
C TRP A 730 8.51 28.77 45.05
N ILE A 731 7.97 27.55 44.98
CA ILE A 731 7.74 26.80 43.73
C ILE A 731 6.31 26.23 43.72
N GLY A 732 5.83 25.77 42.57
CA GLY A 732 4.63 24.93 42.54
C GLY A 732 4.91 23.59 43.25
N TRP A 733 4.11 23.24 44.27
CA TRP A 733 4.29 22.02 45.07
C TRP A 733 4.39 20.78 44.18
N GLU A 734 5.49 20.05 44.26
CA GLU A 734 5.80 18.88 43.42
C GLU A 734 5.63 19.06 41.90
N ARG A 735 5.69 20.30 41.40
CA ARG A 735 5.64 20.62 39.96
C ARG A 735 4.50 19.88 39.24
N LYS A 736 4.78 19.17 38.13
CA LYS A 736 3.76 18.49 37.30
C LYS A 736 3.01 17.40 38.06
N ARG A 737 3.68 16.62 38.93
CA ARG A 737 3.04 15.59 39.76
C ARG A 737 2.00 16.22 40.69
N GLY A 738 2.42 17.20 41.47
CA GLY A 738 1.54 17.85 42.45
C GLY A 738 0.34 18.53 41.78
N LYS A 739 0.53 19.15 40.61
CA LYS A 739 -0.56 19.72 39.80
C LYS A 739 -1.66 18.69 39.54
N LEU A 740 -1.27 17.52 39.05
CA LEU A 740 -2.20 16.45 38.73
C LEU A 740 -2.82 15.84 39.99
N GLU A 741 -2.08 15.73 41.09
CA GLU A 741 -2.61 15.26 42.38
C GLU A 741 -3.69 16.21 42.93
N ASP A 742 -3.43 17.52 42.95
CA ASP A 742 -4.40 18.54 43.40
C ASP A 742 -5.66 18.53 42.52
N LEU A 743 -5.48 18.41 41.20
CA LEU A 743 -6.59 18.26 40.27
C LEU A 743 -7.40 16.98 40.56
N ASN A 744 -6.74 15.85 40.78
CA ASN A 744 -7.39 14.58 41.04
C ASN A 744 -8.16 14.61 42.38
N ARG A 745 -7.59 15.22 43.41
CA ARG A 745 -8.27 15.47 44.70
C ARG A 745 -9.52 16.33 44.50
N TYR A 746 -9.40 17.43 43.74
CA TYR A 746 -10.51 18.33 43.44
C TYR A 746 -11.65 17.62 42.69
N LEU A 747 -11.33 16.91 41.61
CA LEU A 747 -12.32 16.18 40.79
C LEU A 747 -12.93 14.98 41.54
N SER A 748 -12.21 14.40 42.51
CA SER A 748 -12.73 13.34 43.38
C SER A 748 -13.62 13.87 44.51
N GLY A 749 -13.80 15.19 44.63
CA GLY A 749 -14.65 15.82 45.64
C GLY A 749 -13.99 16.00 47.01
N ALA A 750 -12.65 15.90 47.10
CA ALA A 750 -11.96 16.20 48.33
C ALA A 750 -12.17 17.67 48.72
N SER A 751 -12.48 17.91 50.00
CA SER A 751 -12.60 19.27 50.55
C SER A 751 -11.38 19.54 51.42
N ALA A 752 -10.41 20.28 50.88
CA ALA A 752 -9.21 20.70 51.58
C ALA A 752 -9.03 22.22 51.44
N PRO A 753 -8.52 22.92 52.47
CA PRO A 753 -8.29 24.38 52.39
C PRO A 753 -7.41 24.80 51.21
N GLU A 754 -6.44 23.96 50.83
CA GLU A 754 -5.53 24.17 49.71
C GLU A 754 -6.23 24.17 48.34
N LEU A 755 -7.42 23.58 48.26
CA LEU A 755 -8.23 23.51 47.03
C LEU A 755 -9.27 24.64 46.95
N GLU A 756 -9.36 25.51 47.97
CA GLU A 756 -10.20 26.69 47.93
C GLU A 756 -9.68 27.67 46.88
N GLY A 757 -10.55 28.08 45.95
CA GLY A 757 -10.16 28.95 44.83
C GLY A 757 -9.31 28.27 43.75
N PHE A 758 -9.11 26.95 43.81
CA PHE A 758 -8.32 26.21 42.82
C PHE A 758 -8.91 26.29 41.40
N LEU A 759 -10.24 26.31 41.29
CA LEU A 759 -10.94 26.60 40.04
C LEU A 759 -11.00 28.12 39.82
N GLY A 760 -10.11 28.64 38.96
CA GLY A 760 -10.01 30.06 38.66
C GLY A 760 -10.98 30.56 37.59
N ALA A 761 -11.44 29.69 36.68
CA ALA A 761 -12.47 29.98 35.68
C ALA A 761 -13.15 28.70 35.17
N GLY A 762 -14.45 28.78 34.86
CA GLY A 762 -15.26 27.67 34.34
C GLY A 762 -16.42 27.30 35.26
N ASP A 763 -17.34 26.47 34.76
CA ASP A 763 -18.54 26.03 35.49
C ASP A 763 -18.32 24.70 36.21
N ARG A 764 -18.29 24.72 37.54
CA ARG A 764 -18.07 23.54 38.37
C ARG A 764 -19.08 22.41 38.08
N ALA A 765 -20.32 22.72 37.74
CA ALA A 765 -21.33 21.70 37.46
C ALA A 765 -20.96 20.81 36.26
N GLN A 766 -20.20 21.35 35.30
CA GLN A 766 -19.76 20.62 34.10
C GLN A 766 -18.59 19.67 34.38
N LEU A 767 -17.93 19.81 35.53
CA LEU A 767 -16.86 18.91 35.99
C LEU A 767 -17.40 17.67 36.71
N GLU A 768 -18.69 17.66 37.07
CA GLU A 768 -19.32 16.50 37.67
C GLU A 768 -19.35 15.32 36.68
N GLY A 769 -19.03 14.12 37.18
CA GLY A 769 -19.04 12.90 36.38
C GLY A 769 -17.83 12.71 35.46
N ILE A 770 -16.78 13.55 35.54
CA ILE A 770 -15.52 13.26 34.84
C ILE A 770 -14.99 11.91 35.31
N ARG A 771 -14.78 11.00 34.34
CA ARG A 771 -14.23 9.66 34.57
C ARG A 771 -12.79 9.56 34.10
N PHE A 772 -12.47 10.19 32.97
CA PHE A 772 -11.13 10.14 32.39
C PHE A 772 -10.46 11.51 32.36
N VAL A 773 -9.14 11.51 32.46
CA VAL A 773 -8.32 12.70 32.29
C VAL A 773 -7.26 12.42 31.23
N ILE A 774 -7.12 13.32 30.27
CA ILE A 774 -6.04 13.31 29.28
C ILE A 774 -5.03 14.38 29.70
N THR A 775 -3.82 13.98 30.04
CA THR A 775 -2.72 14.91 30.35
C THR A 775 -1.80 15.06 29.14
N LEU A 776 -1.44 16.30 28.82
CA LEU A 776 -0.56 16.65 27.71
C LEU A 776 0.46 17.68 28.17
N ASP A 777 1.67 17.68 27.60
CA ASP A 777 2.56 18.83 27.78
C ASP A 777 2.09 20.03 26.94
N ALA A 778 2.51 21.23 27.33
CA ALA A 778 2.21 22.47 26.60
C ALA A 778 2.61 22.43 25.11
N ASP A 779 3.69 21.73 24.78
CA ASP A 779 4.21 21.59 23.41
C ASP A 779 3.68 20.35 22.67
N THR A 780 2.88 19.51 23.33
CA THR A 780 2.31 18.30 22.71
C THR A 780 1.08 18.66 21.88
N GLN A 781 1.07 18.21 20.63
CA GLN A 781 -0.03 18.39 19.70
C GLN A 781 -0.98 17.20 19.78
N LEU A 782 -2.24 17.51 20.08
CA LEU A 782 -3.34 16.55 20.08
C LEU A 782 -4.01 16.59 18.69
N LEU A 783 -3.77 15.55 17.89
CA LEU A 783 -4.31 15.46 16.53
C LEU A 783 -5.84 15.32 16.53
N ARG A 784 -6.42 15.53 15.35
CA ARG A 784 -7.88 15.51 15.16
C ARG A 784 -8.46 14.15 15.49
N GLY A 785 -9.42 14.10 16.42
CA GLY A 785 -10.11 12.88 16.84
C GLY A 785 -9.30 11.95 17.75
N THR A 786 -8.04 12.27 18.05
CA THR A 786 -7.15 11.46 18.89
C THR A 786 -7.66 11.32 20.32
N ALA A 787 -8.24 12.39 20.90
CA ALA A 787 -8.83 12.31 22.23
C ALA A 787 -9.94 11.27 22.29
N ARG A 788 -10.83 11.25 21.29
CA ARG A 788 -11.89 10.26 21.20
C ARG A 788 -11.32 8.85 21.10
N ARG A 789 -10.28 8.62 20.30
CA ARG A 789 -9.64 7.30 20.17
C ARG A 789 -9.00 6.81 21.48
N LEU A 790 -8.37 7.71 22.24
CA LEU A 790 -7.85 7.39 23.58
C LEU A 790 -8.97 6.95 24.53
N ILE A 791 -10.09 7.69 24.52
CA ILE A 791 -11.28 7.38 25.32
C ILE A 791 -11.90 6.05 24.88
N GLU A 792 -12.07 5.83 23.58
CA GLU A 792 -12.54 4.57 22.99
C GLU A 792 -11.68 3.37 23.45
N THR A 793 -10.37 3.57 23.57
CA THR A 793 -9.42 2.54 24.02
C THR A 793 -9.60 2.23 25.52
N LEU A 794 -9.52 3.24 26.39
CA LEU A 794 -9.61 3.00 27.84
C LEU A 794 -11.03 2.60 28.29
N ALA A 795 -12.06 3.07 27.59
CA ALA A 795 -13.45 2.70 27.85
C ALA A 795 -13.75 1.24 27.51
N HIS A 796 -12.95 0.60 26.64
CA HIS A 796 -13.17 -0.79 26.27
C HIS A 796 -13.06 -1.71 27.50
N PRO A 797 -14.07 -2.55 27.81
CA PRO A 797 -14.10 -3.35 29.05
C PRO A 797 -12.88 -4.25 29.26
N LEU A 798 -12.28 -4.76 28.17
CA LEU A 798 -11.07 -5.58 28.28
C LEU A 798 -9.84 -4.77 28.74
N ASN A 799 -9.81 -3.46 28.50
CA ASN A 799 -8.71 -2.57 28.89
C ASN A 799 -8.93 -1.93 30.26
N GLN A 800 -10.15 -1.95 30.81
CA GLN A 800 -10.44 -1.30 32.10
C GLN A 800 -9.70 -2.00 33.25
N ALA A 801 -9.02 -1.21 34.08
CA ALA A 801 -8.34 -1.70 35.27
C ALA A 801 -9.31 -2.42 36.22
N ARG A 802 -8.93 -3.64 36.63
CA ARG A 802 -9.59 -4.35 37.74
C ARG A 802 -8.61 -4.47 38.89
N LEU A 803 -8.98 -3.88 40.02
CA LEU A 803 -8.19 -3.91 41.24
C LEU A 803 -8.28 -5.28 41.91
N SER A 804 -7.21 -5.61 42.64
CA SER A 804 -7.17 -6.73 43.58
C SER A 804 -8.24 -6.59 44.67
N PRO A 805 -8.64 -7.68 45.34
CA PRO A 805 -9.63 -7.63 46.43
C PRO A 805 -9.25 -6.68 47.57
N ASP A 806 -7.95 -6.49 47.84
CA ASP A 806 -7.44 -5.53 48.81
C ASP A 806 -7.40 -4.07 48.29
N GLY A 807 -7.65 -3.89 47.00
CA GLY A 807 -7.65 -2.61 46.30
C GLY A 807 -6.27 -1.97 46.14
N ARG A 808 -5.17 -2.72 46.30
CA ARG A 808 -3.82 -2.14 46.40
C ARG A 808 -3.02 -2.12 45.09
N HIS A 809 -3.38 -2.98 44.15
CA HIS A 809 -2.72 -3.12 42.84
C HIS A 809 -3.70 -3.58 41.74
N VAL A 810 -3.35 -3.34 40.47
CA VAL A 810 -4.14 -3.75 39.30
C VAL A 810 -3.87 -5.21 38.94
N VAL A 811 -4.90 -6.02 38.80
CA VAL A 811 -4.81 -7.45 38.41
C VAL A 811 -4.91 -7.63 36.89
N ARG A 812 -5.80 -6.88 36.23
CA ARG A 812 -5.95 -6.87 34.77
C ARG A 812 -6.32 -5.49 34.25
N GLY A 813 -6.14 -5.29 32.95
CA GLY A 813 -6.40 -4.02 32.30
C GLY A 813 -5.39 -2.95 32.69
N TYR A 814 -5.73 -1.71 32.38
CA TYR A 814 -4.82 -0.58 32.42
C TYR A 814 -5.51 0.60 33.09
N THR A 815 -4.77 1.30 33.96
CA THR A 815 -5.25 2.58 34.51
C THR A 815 -4.90 3.73 33.58
N ILE A 816 -3.76 3.64 32.89
CA ILE A 816 -3.27 4.62 31.92
C ILE A 816 -3.20 3.98 30.54
N ILE A 817 -3.63 4.70 29.51
CA ILE A 817 -3.28 4.42 28.12
C ILE A 817 -2.33 5.51 27.61
N GLN A 818 -1.10 5.10 27.32
CA GLN A 818 -0.06 5.92 26.71
C GLN A 818 -0.18 5.81 25.18
N PRO A 819 -0.36 6.92 24.44
CA PRO A 819 -0.21 6.91 22.98
C PRO A 819 1.26 6.87 22.55
N SER A 820 1.50 6.50 21.29
CA SER A 820 2.81 6.70 20.67
C SER A 820 3.11 8.20 20.51
N VAL A 821 4.37 8.58 20.67
CA VAL A 821 4.81 9.97 20.59
C VAL A 821 5.91 10.08 19.55
N SER A 822 5.67 10.91 18.54
CA SER A 822 6.60 11.15 17.42
C SER A 822 7.00 12.61 17.33
N ALA A 823 8.14 12.88 16.68
CA ALA A 823 8.58 14.24 16.44
C ALA A 823 7.69 14.90 15.38
N SER A 824 7.22 16.12 15.65
CA SER A 824 6.53 16.93 14.64
C SER A 824 7.47 17.22 13.47
N LEU A 825 6.98 17.08 12.24
CA LEU A 825 7.78 17.24 11.02
C LEU A 825 8.58 18.56 10.99
N PRO A 826 7.99 19.74 11.34
CA PRO A 826 8.75 20.99 11.38
C PRO A 826 9.94 20.94 12.34
N SER A 827 9.79 20.30 13.51
CA SER A 827 10.87 20.18 14.50
C SER A 827 11.91 19.13 14.08
N ALA A 828 11.49 18.02 13.49
CA ALA A 828 12.37 16.96 13.01
C ALA A 828 13.27 17.46 11.86
N THR A 829 12.76 18.33 10.99
CA THR A 829 13.51 18.87 9.85
C THR A 829 14.16 20.23 10.10
N ALA A 830 14.07 20.78 11.32
CA ALA A 830 14.50 22.14 11.63
C ALA A 830 16.01 22.36 11.44
N THR A 831 16.85 21.40 11.86
CA THR A 831 18.31 21.51 11.80
C THR A 831 18.95 20.22 11.28
N TRP A 832 20.22 20.29 10.88
CA TRP A 832 21.00 19.09 10.55
C TRP A 832 21.05 18.10 11.71
N PHE A 833 21.17 18.60 12.94
CA PHE A 833 21.13 17.78 14.14
C PHE A 833 19.80 17.05 14.27
N SER A 834 18.66 17.77 14.21
CA SER A 834 17.35 17.14 14.35
C SER A 834 17.08 16.15 13.21
N ARG A 835 17.56 16.39 11.98
CA ARG A 835 17.38 15.45 10.86
C ARG A 835 18.12 14.13 11.03
N ILE A 836 19.21 14.12 11.78
CA ILE A 836 20.01 12.91 12.04
C ILE A 836 19.51 12.19 13.30
N PHE A 837 19.09 12.94 14.31
CA PHE A 837 18.77 12.41 15.64
C PHE A 837 17.27 12.26 15.92
N ALA A 838 16.38 12.87 15.14
CA ALA A 838 14.94 12.64 15.27
C ALA A 838 14.57 11.27 14.69
N ASP A 839 13.74 10.54 15.42
CA ASP A 839 13.25 9.23 15.01
C ASP A 839 12.35 9.38 13.76
N PRO A 840 12.53 8.60 12.68
CA PRO A 840 11.69 8.63 11.48
C PRO A 840 10.25 8.13 11.68
N ARG A 841 9.82 7.79 12.91
CA ARG A 841 8.42 7.43 13.22
C ARG A 841 7.43 8.49 12.72
N GLY A 842 6.35 8.04 12.08
CA GLY A 842 5.30 8.90 11.54
C GLY A 842 5.46 9.32 10.07
N ILE A 843 6.53 8.91 9.38
CA ILE A 843 6.72 9.18 7.94
C ILE A 843 6.02 8.15 7.04
N ASP A 844 5.73 6.94 7.56
CA ASP A 844 5.05 5.88 6.82
C ASP A 844 3.52 5.88 7.10
N PRO A 845 2.68 6.31 6.13
CA PRO A 845 1.23 6.31 6.30
C PRO A 845 0.61 4.90 6.28
N TYR A 846 1.38 3.86 5.93
CA TYR A 846 0.91 2.49 5.78
C TYR A 846 1.15 1.62 7.01
N THR A 847 2.05 2.03 7.91
CA THR A 847 2.32 1.32 9.16
C THR A 847 1.57 1.98 10.32
N HIS A 848 0.40 1.43 10.66
CA HIS A 848 -0.44 2.01 11.73
C HIS A 848 0.02 1.64 13.15
N ALA A 849 0.69 0.51 13.36
CA ALA A 849 1.11 0.06 14.69
C ALA A 849 2.60 -0.30 14.70
N VAL A 850 3.34 0.25 15.66
CA VAL A 850 4.78 0.01 15.83
C VAL A 850 4.99 -0.93 17.02
N SER A 851 5.89 -1.89 16.87
CA SER A 851 6.27 -2.82 17.94
C SER A 851 6.95 -2.07 19.09
N ASP A 852 6.57 -2.41 20.31
CA ASP A 852 7.20 -1.93 21.54
C ASP A 852 7.54 -3.13 22.41
N VAL A 853 8.81 -3.25 22.80
CA VAL A 853 9.32 -4.44 23.51
C VAL A 853 8.58 -4.66 24.82
N TYR A 854 8.27 -3.61 25.58
CA TYR A 854 7.63 -3.74 26.88
C TYR A 854 6.16 -4.15 26.72
N GLN A 855 5.42 -3.49 25.82
CA GLN A 855 4.04 -3.82 25.56
C GLN A 855 3.90 -5.23 24.95
N ASP A 856 4.72 -5.58 23.95
CA ASP A 856 4.55 -6.83 23.20
C ASP A 856 4.97 -8.06 24.00
N LEU A 857 5.98 -7.91 24.88
CA LEU A 857 6.55 -8.99 25.69
C LEU A 857 5.86 -9.13 27.06
N VAL A 858 5.67 -8.03 27.77
CA VAL A 858 5.17 -8.01 29.16
C VAL A 858 3.68 -7.65 29.23
N GLY A 859 3.15 -7.02 28.18
CA GLY A 859 1.77 -6.50 28.19
C GLY A 859 1.64 -5.18 28.94
N GLU A 860 2.72 -4.42 29.10
CA GLU A 860 2.73 -3.10 29.76
C GLU A 860 3.64 -2.11 29.03
N GLY A 861 3.19 -0.87 28.86
CA GLY A 861 3.97 0.22 28.26
C GLY A 861 4.67 1.10 29.30
N SER A 862 5.53 2.00 28.83
CA SER A 862 6.15 3.03 29.68
C SER A 862 5.32 4.33 29.66
N TYR A 863 4.99 4.88 30.82
CA TYR A 863 4.31 6.17 30.91
C TYR A 863 5.32 7.32 30.81
N HIS A 864 5.06 8.25 29.89
CA HIS A 864 5.91 9.39 29.59
C HIS A 864 5.25 10.73 29.96
N GLY A 865 4.30 10.69 30.90
CA GLY A 865 3.60 11.89 31.38
C GLY A 865 2.51 12.42 30.44
N LYS A 866 2.16 11.64 29.41
CA LYS A 866 1.17 12.01 28.38
C LYS A 866 0.26 10.83 28.12
N GLY A 867 -1.03 11.08 28.01
CA GLY A 867 -1.99 10.02 27.73
C GLY A 867 -3.27 10.20 28.53
N ILE A 868 -4.09 9.16 28.51
CA ILE A 868 -5.38 9.13 29.19
C ILE A 868 -5.30 8.22 30.41
N TYR A 869 -5.94 8.60 31.52
CA TYR A 869 -6.07 7.74 32.68
C TYR A 869 -7.47 7.77 33.30
N GLU A 870 -7.82 6.70 34.00
CA GLU A 870 -9.06 6.62 34.78
C GLU A 870 -8.86 7.28 36.14
N LEU A 871 -9.61 8.35 36.37
CA LEU A 871 -9.42 9.30 37.47
C LEU A 871 -9.42 8.61 38.84
N ARG A 872 -10.43 7.79 39.12
CA ARG A 872 -10.64 7.22 40.46
C ARG A 872 -9.58 6.17 40.80
N THR A 873 -9.24 5.32 39.85
CA THR A 873 -8.25 4.26 40.00
C THR A 873 -6.85 4.85 40.11
N PHE A 874 -6.53 5.84 39.27
CA PHE A 874 -5.25 6.56 39.33
C PHE A 874 -5.07 7.23 40.70
N HIS A 875 -6.06 8.02 41.13
CA HIS A 875 -6.02 8.71 42.41
C HIS A 875 -5.93 7.72 43.59
N ARG A 876 -6.76 6.67 43.60
CA ARG A 876 -6.75 5.66 44.67
C ARG A 876 -5.41 4.93 44.81
N LEU A 877 -4.72 4.64 43.70
CA LEU A 877 -3.46 3.91 43.73
C LEU A 877 -2.25 4.77 44.08
N LEU A 878 -2.26 6.06 43.74
CA LEU A 878 -1.09 6.94 43.87
C LEU A 878 -1.17 7.95 45.02
N SER A 879 -2.37 8.29 45.49
CA SER A 879 -2.53 9.27 46.56
C SER A 879 -1.78 8.83 47.83
N GLU A 880 -1.05 9.78 48.42
CA GLU A 880 -0.19 9.58 49.61
C GLU A 880 0.81 8.41 49.50
N ARG A 881 1.18 8.00 48.28
CA ARG A 881 2.04 6.82 48.07
C ARG A 881 3.52 7.13 48.19
N PHE A 882 3.97 8.26 47.67
CA PHE A 882 5.39 8.60 47.54
C PHE A 882 5.84 9.66 48.55
N PRO A 883 7.10 9.63 49.00
CA PRO A 883 7.69 10.71 49.80
C PRO A 883 7.59 12.06 49.07
N GLU A 884 7.32 13.11 49.83
CA GLU A 884 7.29 14.46 49.29
C GLU A 884 8.67 14.93 48.82
N ALA A 885 8.70 15.73 47.75
CA ALA A 885 9.91 16.37 47.21
C ALA A 885 11.04 15.38 46.84
N HIS A 886 10.71 14.11 46.61
CA HIS A 886 11.68 13.05 46.33
C HIS A 886 11.81 12.70 44.85
N LEU A 887 10.73 12.87 44.07
CA LEU A 887 10.63 12.40 42.68
C LEU A 887 10.84 13.53 41.67
N LEU A 888 11.93 13.50 40.90
CA LEU A 888 12.10 14.37 39.72
C LEU A 888 11.41 13.80 38.48
N SER A 889 11.44 12.49 38.28
CA SER A 889 10.80 11.76 37.17
C SER A 889 9.68 10.88 37.72
N HIS A 890 8.51 11.48 37.92
CA HIS A 890 7.32 10.78 38.44
C HIS A 890 6.72 9.79 37.44
N ASP A 891 6.75 10.12 36.14
CA ASP A 891 5.96 9.43 35.10
C ASP A 891 6.23 7.92 35.06
N LEU A 892 7.50 7.51 34.98
CA LEU A 892 7.87 6.10 34.90
C LEU A 892 7.39 5.32 36.13
N LEU A 893 7.59 5.90 37.32
CA LEU A 893 7.27 5.24 38.58
C LEU A 893 5.76 5.15 38.84
N GLU A 894 5.03 6.23 38.56
CA GLU A 894 3.56 6.24 38.63
C GLU A 894 2.97 5.19 37.69
N GLY A 895 3.49 5.13 36.45
CA GLY A 895 3.12 4.13 35.46
C GLY A 895 3.28 2.70 35.97
N SER A 896 4.43 2.37 36.54
CA SER A 896 4.70 1.04 37.11
C SER A 896 3.73 0.65 38.24
N HIS A 897 3.20 1.61 39.00
CA HIS A 897 2.25 1.31 40.08
C HIS A 897 0.80 1.14 39.62
N VAL A 898 0.40 1.82 38.55
CA VAL A 898 -1.00 1.83 38.09
C VAL A 898 -1.23 0.98 36.85
N ARG A 899 -0.17 0.44 36.26
CA ARG A 899 -0.16 -0.35 35.02
C ARG A 899 -0.61 0.46 33.79
N VAL A 900 0.21 0.41 32.76
CA VAL A 900 0.09 1.26 31.56
C VAL A 900 -0.09 0.37 30.34
N GLY A 901 -1.08 0.70 29.50
CA GLY A 901 -1.23 0.13 28.17
C GLY A 901 -0.71 1.09 27.12
N LEU A 902 0.00 0.59 26.11
CA LEU A 902 0.46 1.38 24.99
C LEU A 902 -0.52 1.28 23.81
N ALA A 903 -1.13 2.40 23.43
CA ALA A 903 -1.87 2.53 22.18
C ALA A 903 -0.91 2.89 21.05
N THR A 904 -0.25 1.88 20.49
CA THR A 904 0.76 2.01 19.43
C THR A 904 0.20 2.64 18.15
N ASP A 905 -1.11 2.53 17.93
CA ASP A 905 -1.84 3.02 16.76
C ASP A 905 -2.48 4.41 16.94
N ILE A 906 -2.20 5.07 18.05
CA ILE A 906 -2.66 6.43 18.36
C ILE A 906 -1.44 7.30 18.58
N GLU A 907 -1.27 8.32 17.73
CA GLU A 907 -0.08 9.17 17.73
C GLU A 907 -0.35 10.57 18.32
N LEU A 908 0.61 11.05 19.11
CA LEU A 908 0.78 12.46 19.50
C LEU A 908 2.07 13.00 18.91
N LEU A 909 2.09 14.29 18.59
CA LEU A 909 3.29 14.95 18.06
C LEU A 909 3.92 15.86 19.10
N ASP A 910 5.23 15.72 19.26
CA ASP A 910 6.06 16.52 20.16
C ASP A 910 7.09 17.35 19.40
N VAL A 911 7.63 18.37 20.07
CA VAL A 911 8.76 19.14 19.57
C VAL A 911 10.07 18.43 19.91
N PHE A 912 10.86 18.11 18.88
CA PHE A 912 12.21 17.58 19.06
C PHE A 912 13.24 18.71 19.30
N PRO A 913 14.24 18.54 20.19
CA PRO A 913 15.26 19.55 20.41
C PRO A 913 16.05 19.90 19.14
N SER A 914 16.18 21.18 18.83
CA SER A 914 16.87 21.67 17.63
C SER A 914 18.40 21.66 17.73
N SER A 915 18.96 21.49 18.93
CA SER A 915 20.40 21.49 19.19
C SER A 915 20.84 20.35 20.12
N TYR A 916 22.10 19.94 19.98
CA TYR A 916 22.71 18.91 20.84
C TYR A 916 22.69 19.30 22.32
N ILE A 917 22.94 20.57 22.65
CA ILE A 917 22.96 21.07 24.03
C ILE A 917 21.56 20.94 24.66
N ALA A 918 20.51 21.35 23.95
CA ALA A 918 19.14 21.21 24.42
C ALA A 918 18.74 19.73 24.59
N TRP A 919 19.15 18.87 23.66
CA TRP A 919 18.97 17.42 23.76
C TRP A 919 19.70 16.84 24.98
N TRP A 920 20.96 17.19 25.21
CA TRP A 920 21.75 16.71 26.34
C TRP A 920 21.19 17.18 27.70
N HIS A 921 20.75 18.44 27.82
CA HIS A 921 20.08 18.90 29.04
C HIS A 921 18.80 18.12 29.35
N ARG A 922 18.04 17.73 28.31
CA ARG A 922 16.88 16.86 28.45
C ARG A 922 17.28 15.47 28.94
N GLN A 923 18.27 14.83 28.31
CA GLN A 923 18.78 13.52 28.72
C GLN A 923 19.34 13.52 30.15
N HIS A 924 20.15 14.52 30.49
CA HIS A 924 20.71 14.66 31.83
C HIS A 924 19.63 14.79 32.91
N ARG A 925 18.50 15.44 32.61
CA ARG A 925 17.35 15.51 33.55
C ARG A 925 16.73 14.13 33.76
N TRP A 926 16.53 13.37 32.68
CA TRP A 926 15.94 12.03 32.74
C TRP A 926 16.85 11.06 33.49
N ILE A 927 18.14 11.01 33.15
CA ILE A 927 19.14 10.16 33.83
C ILE A 927 19.14 10.42 35.33
N ARG A 928 19.16 11.69 35.77
CA ARG A 928 19.10 12.02 37.20
C ARG A 928 17.79 11.57 37.86
N GLY A 929 16.67 11.70 37.16
CA GLY A 929 15.38 11.21 37.63
C GLY A 929 15.36 9.69 37.80
N ASP A 930 15.94 8.95 36.85
CA ASP A 930 16.04 7.49 36.93
C ASP A 930 16.91 7.03 38.11
N TRP A 931 18.01 7.74 38.38
CA TRP A 931 18.85 7.49 39.55
C TRP A 931 18.13 7.74 40.88
N GLN A 932 17.20 8.70 40.94
CA GLN A 932 16.44 8.97 42.16
C GLN A 932 15.46 7.85 42.51
N ILE A 933 14.88 7.18 41.52
CA ILE A 933 13.91 6.11 41.73
C ILE A 933 14.57 4.73 41.92
N ILE A 934 15.90 4.66 42.03
CA ILE A 934 16.64 3.39 42.20
C ILE A 934 16.20 2.61 43.45
N ASP A 935 15.67 3.29 44.46
CA ASP A 935 15.12 2.66 45.67
C ASP A 935 13.96 1.71 45.37
N TRP A 936 13.25 1.89 44.25
CA TRP A 936 12.18 1.00 43.81
C TRP A 936 12.66 -0.29 43.15
N LEU A 937 13.98 -0.50 43.03
CA LEU A 937 14.56 -1.81 42.74
C LEU A 937 14.73 -2.66 44.02
N LYS A 938 14.61 -2.06 45.21
CA LYS A 938 14.77 -2.77 46.49
C LYS A 938 13.50 -3.53 46.86
N ARG A 939 13.64 -4.52 47.75
CA ARG A 939 12.51 -5.30 48.30
C ARG A 939 11.55 -4.47 49.16
N ARG A 940 12.00 -3.34 49.71
CA ARG A 940 11.18 -2.40 50.46
C ARG A 940 11.39 -0.99 49.92
N VAL A 941 10.31 -0.25 49.77
CA VAL A 941 10.27 1.09 49.15
C VAL A 941 9.79 2.14 50.16
N PRO A 942 10.26 3.38 50.03
CA PRO A 942 9.82 4.46 50.90
C PRO A 942 8.35 4.85 50.62
N THR A 943 7.69 5.43 51.63
CA THR A 943 6.29 5.88 51.59
C THR A 943 6.20 7.34 52.00
N ALA A 944 5.05 8.00 51.74
CA ALA A 944 4.85 9.41 52.05
C ALA A 944 5.23 9.81 53.49
N GLY A 945 4.85 9.00 54.48
CA GLY A 945 5.16 9.24 55.90
C GLY A 945 6.58 8.88 56.36
N GLY A 946 7.53 8.68 55.44
CA GLY A 946 8.92 8.33 55.76
C GLY A 946 9.16 6.88 56.20
N ALA A 947 8.11 6.06 56.30
CA ALA A 947 8.21 4.63 56.56
C ALA A 947 8.58 3.84 55.29
N THR A 948 8.96 2.57 55.44
CA THR A 948 9.18 1.66 54.31
C THR A 948 8.16 0.52 54.30
N LYS A 949 7.65 0.19 53.11
CA LYS A 949 6.71 -0.92 52.89
C LYS A 949 7.31 -1.95 51.91
N PRO A 950 6.86 -3.21 51.91
CA PRO A 950 7.22 -4.16 50.87
C PRO A 950 6.96 -3.57 49.48
N ASN A 951 7.88 -3.77 48.55
CA ASN A 951 7.74 -3.27 47.20
C ASN A 951 6.51 -3.92 46.53
N PRO A 952 5.48 -3.15 46.15
CA PRO A 952 4.28 -3.70 45.54
C PRO A 952 4.42 -3.89 44.02
N LEU A 953 5.54 -3.47 43.42
CA LEU A 953 5.85 -3.70 42.01
C LEU A 953 6.22 -5.18 41.83
N SER A 954 5.66 -5.82 40.81
CA SER A 954 6.02 -7.18 40.45
C SER A 954 7.47 -7.24 39.97
N THR A 955 8.26 -8.17 40.52
CA THR A 955 9.58 -8.55 40.01
C THR A 955 9.48 -9.59 38.90
#